data_AF-A0A7X7QM72-F1
#
_entry.id   AF-A0A7X7QM72-F1
#
_cell.length_a   1.000
_cell.length_b   1.000
_cell.length_c   1.000
_cell.angle_alpha   90.00
_cell.angle_beta   90.00
_cell.angle_gamma   90.00
#
_symmetry.space_group_name_H-M   'P 1'
#
loop_
_entity.id
_entity.type
_entity.pdbx_description
1 polymer ?
#
loop_
_entity_poly.entity_id
_entity_poly.type
_entity_poly.pdbx_seq_one_letter_code
_entity_poly.pdbx_strand_id
1 'polypeptide(L)'
;MVLKQGLGHEVEVDDQGRLCRLLLDGQEWRPVEPGTGWSLGVEIDGRPRRLRAAVGVAPVTEARSGALRLGFGSLCLEDGETIDGSVQVEWRLADGLLQGRLEVDGLPPATRLVEMVMPDLTFAWHDPRQTALVVPVGMGHVLHEAAIGLFKATETVTFGTPEYQCFGWLEGSRGLYLDTRDSAGWVKSWRFSRVDGRALRVEAVCVAPGDAVGGRAVALPYWVSLGACAGHWYDIASRYRRWALEQPWAARGPTERRGSFFGEIAGWLWNRGAIERVVPPTLELARRLGAPLALDWYWWHRHGYDTEYPDYFPPRQGTAAFKAAVKDLQAADVRVQVYTNGMTCDQDGGSWEPIGPKAAVVRPDGSFKSFAFNVFTKRRLAYMCGAAEAWRDLYAGVADQAHDLGLDGLYIDMIGNAGGYEACHATDHGHVPGGGCYGMQGFRKLFERIRERHPGWPLSTESTQEMYLDLIEGGIILCTSGERFGRERLYGCRCEAVPLFSAIYHGHCVCFGNYALVDGVPPYDDLWPAEHRPDPAAERDWPALCPDQFAYELGRTLTSGCQPMACNLTAAHLADPARKPDIAFLIEVFRFYHRHREHLLWGSMLPPGEMRCREVLVRFMQRFIFTPASEVRLVDLPRPQVLQSSWVSPSGQALLMLVNPTRQPAPLGFHPAPGWQAVPSSAGGLRVQDGWLRGCLAPRSLTAVVLEPC
;
A
#
# COMPACT_ATOMS: atom_id res chain seq x y z
N MET A 1 31.28 24.49 2.70
CA MET A 1 31.30 23.58 3.87
C MET A 1 31.06 22.15 3.41
N VAL A 2 31.59 21.16 4.11
CA VAL A 2 31.46 19.76 3.69
C VAL A 2 31.13 18.87 4.88
N LEU A 3 30.02 18.14 4.78
CA LEU A 3 29.66 17.04 5.68
C LEU A 3 30.29 15.75 5.15
N LYS A 4 30.96 14.98 6.00
CA LYS A 4 31.57 13.69 5.62
C LYS A 4 31.23 12.60 6.62
N GLN A 5 30.99 11.38 6.12
CA GLN A 5 30.85 10.16 6.91
C GLN A 5 31.49 8.98 6.17
N GLY A 6 32.71 8.60 6.59
CA GLY A 6 33.48 7.55 5.91
C GLY A 6 33.89 7.95 4.48
N LEU A 7 34.36 6.97 3.70
CA LEU A 7 34.92 7.20 2.36
C LEU A 7 33.87 7.35 1.23
N GLY A 8 32.59 7.09 1.52
CA GLY A 8 31.52 7.03 0.50
C GLY A 8 30.39 8.06 0.66
N HIS A 9 30.42 8.88 1.71
CA HIS A 9 29.38 9.88 1.98
C HIS A 9 29.98 11.26 2.18
N GLU A 10 29.65 12.17 1.26
CA GLU A 10 30.10 13.55 1.27
C GLU A 10 28.99 14.47 0.77
N VAL A 11 28.65 15.52 1.52
CA VAL A 11 27.65 16.51 1.12
C VAL A 11 28.31 17.88 1.15
N GLU A 12 28.33 18.54 -0.01
CA GLU A 12 28.87 19.88 -0.18
C GLU A 12 27.73 20.90 -0.04
N VAL A 13 27.94 21.85 0.88
CA VAL A 13 27.04 22.97 1.15
C VAL A 13 27.81 24.27 0.91
N ASP A 14 27.26 25.20 0.14
CA ASP A 14 27.94 26.50 -0.07
C ASP A 14 27.80 27.46 1.13
N ASP A 15 28.33 28.67 0.98
CA ASP A 15 28.27 29.74 1.99
C ASP A 15 26.87 30.34 2.18
N GLN A 16 25.92 30.06 1.28
CA GLN A 16 24.51 30.41 1.39
C GLN A 16 23.68 29.26 2.00
N GLY A 17 24.31 28.17 2.45
CA GLY A 17 23.61 27.02 3.01
C GLY A 17 22.88 26.16 1.97
N ARG A 18 23.25 26.26 0.68
CA ARG A 18 22.64 25.50 -0.41
C ARG A 18 23.39 24.19 -0.63
N LEU A 19 22.65 23.10 -0.80
CA LEU A 19 23.16 21.79 -1.18
C LEU A 19 23.62 21.82 -2.64
N CYS A 20 24.92 21.63 -2.87
CA CYS A 20 25.53 21.71 -4.20
C CYS A 20 25.82 20.32 -4.80
N ARG A 21 26.13 19.35 -3.94
CA ARG A 21 26.53 18.00 -4.35
C ARG A 21 26.30 17.01 -3.21
N LEU A 22 25.68 15.88 -3.53
CA LEU A 22 25.48 14.76 -2.62
C LEU A 22 26.22 13.55 -3.19
N LEU A 23 27.31 13.11 -2.56
CA LEU A 23 27.94 11.83 -2.79
C LEU A 23 27.42 10.86 -1.73
N LEU A 24 26.59 9.89 -2.12
CA LEU A 24 25.93 8.95 -1.21
C LEU A 24 26.18 7.53 -1.73
N ASP A 25 26.74 6.65 -0.90
CA ASP A 25 27.20 5.30 -1.30
C ASP A 25 28.03 5.31 -2.60
N GLY A 26 28.89 6.33 -2.78
CA GLY A 26 29.71 6.49 -3.98
C GLY A 26 28.97 6.96 -5.24
N GLN A 27 27.66 7.19 -5.18
CA GLN A 27 26.87 7.77 -6.26
C GLN A 27 26.71 9.28 -6.09
N GLU A 28 27.00 10.03 -7.14
CA GLU A 28 26.93 11.48 -7.12
C GLU A 28 25.58 12.00 -7.65
N TRP A 29 24.94 12.86 -6.85
CA TRP A 29 23.73 13.59 -7.17
C TRP A 29 23.99 15.09 -7.06
N ARG A 30 23.74 15.83 -8.15
CA ARG A 30 23.85 17.30 -8.18
C ARG A 30 22.49 17.91 -8.46
N PRO A 31 21.96 18.75 -7.56
CA PRO A 31 20.80 19.56 -7.88
C PRO A 31 21.02 20.39 -9.14
N VAL A 32 20.00 20.57 -9.97
CA VAL A 32 20.06 21.39 -11.19
C VAL A 32 20.47 22.82 -10.85
N GLU A 33 19.93 23.35 -9.77
CA GLU A 33 20.36 24.57 -9.11
C GLU A 33 20.61 24.26 -7.63
N PRO A 34 21.71 24.76 -7.03
CA PRO A 34 21.92 24.64 -5.60
C PRO A 34 20.72 25.21 -4.83
N GLY A 35 20.18 24.43 -3.90
CA GLY A 35 19.02 24.82 -3.09
C GLY A 35 19.23 24.49 -1.63
N THR A 36 18.59 25.22 -0.72
CA THR A 36 18.66 24.95 0.73
C THR A 36 17.98 23.64 1.13
N GLY A 37 17.24 23.02 0.21
CA GLY A 37 16.57 21.73 0.40
C GLY A 37 15.29 21.82 1.22
N TRP A 38 14.72 23.01 1.41
CA TRP A 38 13.43 23.20 2.07
C TRP A 38 12.63 24.35 1.45
N SER A 39 11.32 24.34 1.66
CA SER A 39 10.44 25.50 1.47
C SER A 39 9.25 25.45 2.42
N LEU A 40 8.58 26.59 2.61
CA LEU A 40 7.35 26.68 3.41
C LEU A 40 6.20 27.09 2.51
N GLY A 41 5.10 26.36 2.58
CA GLY A 41 3.80 26.84 2.09
C GLY A 41 3.16 27.68 3.19
N VAL A 42 2.80 28.92 2.87
CA VAL A 42 2.20 29.85 3.83
C VAL A 42 0.97 30.52 3.25
N GLU A 43 0.15 31.10 4.10
CA GLU A 43 -0.90 32.02 3.73
C GLU A 43 -0.58 33.41 4.29
N ILE A 44 -0.61 34.42 3.43
CA ILE A 44 -0.42 35.83 3.76
C ILE A 44 -1.62 36.58 3.17
N ASP A 45 -2.36 37.30 4.01
CA ASP A 45 -3.58 38.02 3.63
C ASP A 45 -4.60 37.12 2.88
N GLY A 46 -4.75 35.88 3.33
CA GLY A 46 -5.66 34.89 2.74
C GLY A 46 -5.21 34.33 1.39
N ARG A 47 -3.98 34.60 0.95
CA ARG A 47 -3.43 34.09 -0.31
C ARG A 47 -2.34 33.06 -0.06
N PRO A 48 -2.37 31.91 -0.75
CA PRO A 48 -1.30 30.93 -0.67
C PRO A 48 -0.03 31.51 -1.32
N ARG A 49 1.09 31.42 -0.61
CA ARG A 49 2.42 31.84 -1.04
C ARG A 49 3.44 30.77 -0.66
N ARG A 50 4.65 30.86 -1.21
CA ARG A 50 5.77 30.01 -0.84
C ARG A 50 6.95 30.84 -0.38
N LEU A 51 7.59 30.42 0.71
CA LEU A 51 8.79 31.02 1.27
C LEU A 51 10.00 30.11 1.12
N ARG A 52 11.14 30.74 0.88
CA ARG A 52 12.48 30.12 0.84
C ARG A 52 13.47 31.03 1.56
N ALA A 53 14.71 30.56 1.72
CA ALA A 53 15.81 31.41 2.16
C ALA A 53 16.04 32.57 1.16
N ALA A 54 16.27 33.78 1.68
CA ALA A 54 16.59 34.93 0.84
C ALA A 54 17.93 34.75 0.11
N VAL A 55 17.97 35.15 -1.16
CA VAL A 55 19.18 35.04 -1.99
C VAL A 55 20.23 36.05 -1.52
N GLY A 56 21.49 35.61 -1.39
CA GLY A 56 22.62 36.48 -1.02
C GLY A 56 22.76 36.75 0.48
N VAL A 57 21.90 36.18 1.32
CA VAL A 57 22.02 36.25 2.78
C VAL A 57 22.57 34.91 3.31
N ALA A 58 23.79 34.94 3.86
CA ALA A 58 24.39 33.74 4.44
C ALA A 58 23.66 33.33 5.73
N PRO A 59 23.40 32.02 5.94
CA PRO A 59 22.84 31.55 7.19
C PRO A 59 23.85 31.60 8.33
N VAL A 60 23.35 31.74 9.55
CA VAL A 60 24.14 31.45 10.74
C VAL A 60 24.43 29.95 10.74
N THR A 61 25.70 29.59 10.80
CA THR A 61 26.11 28.19 10.65
C THR A 61 26.77 27.67 11.91
N GLU A 62 26.28 26.53 12.41
CA GLU A 62 26.89 25.76 13.47
C GLU A 62 27.25 24.37 12.95
N ALA A 63 28.55 24.08 12.82
CA ALA A 63 29.05 22.78 12.41
C ALA A 63 29.39 21.93 13.63
N ARG A 64 28.92 20.68 13.63
CA ARG A 64 29.27 19.64 14.60
C ARG A 64 29.80 18.42 13.85
N SER A 65 30.46 17.50 14.55
CA SER A 65 30.96 16.27 13.91
C SER A 65 29.80 15.49 13.26
N GLY A 66 29.75 15.49 11.91
CA GLY A 66 28.73 14.78 11.12
C GLY A 66 27.37 15.48 10.96
N ALA A 67 27.21 16.71 11.46
CA ALA A 67 25.98 17.49 11.36
C ALA A 67 26.24 18.98 11.13
N LEU A 68 25.32 19.63 10.41
CA LEU A 68 25.35 21.04 10.06
C LEU A 68 23.99 21.64 10.40
N ARG A 69 23.99 22.64 11.28
CA ARG A 69 22.81 23.47 11.57
C ARG A 69 22.94 24.82 10.88
N LEU A 70 21.90 25.22 10.18
CA LEU A 70 21.79 26.44 9.39
C LEU A 70 20.59 27.24 9.85
N GLY A 71 20.82 28.48 10.29
CA GLY A 71 19.78 29.42 10.69
C GLY A 71 19.60 30.54 9.66
N PHE A 72 18.39 30.65 9.11
CA PHE A 72 18.00 31.66 8.13
C PHE A 72 17.12 32.71 8.81
N GLY A 73 17.59 33.96 8.85
CA GLY A 73 16.87 35.09 9.45
C GLY A 73 16.13 35.99 8.44
N SER A 74 16.29 35.73 7.16
CA SER A 74 15.68 36.49 6.07
C SER A 74 15.15 35.52 5.02
N LEU A 75 13.87 35.66 4.70
CA LEU A 75 13.14 34.78 3.80
C LEU A 75 12.70 35.55 2.56
N CYS A 76 12.50 34.88 1.44
CA CYS A 76 11.94 35.49 0.24
C CYS A 76 10.72 34.73 -0.29
N LEU A 77 9.79 35.51 -0.83
CA LEU A 77 8.65 35.05 -1.60
C LEU A 77 9.06 34.74 -3.06
N GLU A 78 8.18 34.05 -3.79
CA GLU A 78 8.42 33.66 -5.19
C GLU A 78 8.61 34.83 -6.16
N ASP A 79 8.11 36.02 -5.82
CA ASP A 79 8.29 37.28 -6.56
C ASP A 79 9.56 38.05 -6.16
N GLY A 80 10.35 37.51 -5.22
CA GLY A 80 11.58 38.12 -4.72
C GLY A 80 11.39 39.08 -3.54
N GLU A 81 10.15 39.33 -3.09
CA GLU A 81 9.90 40.13 -1.89
C GLU A 81 10.54 39.45 -0.67
N THR A 82 11.32 40.21 0.11
CA THR A 82 11.98 39.72 1.31
C THR A 82 11.12 40.00 2.54
N ILE A 83 11.00 39.01 3.42
CA ILE A 83 10.30 39.14 4.70
C ILE A 83 11.19 38.65 5.85
N ASP A 84 10.99 39.22 7.04
CA ASP A 84 11.64 38.76 8.25
C ASP A 84 11.04 37.43 8.71
N GLY A 85 11.89 36.45 9.01
CA GLY A 85 11.47 35.14 9.49
C GLY A 85 12.66 34.31 9.91
N SER A 86 12.44 33.39 10.84
CA SER A 86 13.50 32.55 11.41
C SER A 86 13.22 31.08 11.14
N VAL A 87 14.12 30.44 10.41
CA VAL A 87 14.05 29.01 10.05
C VAL A 87 15.39 28.36 10.38
N GLN A 88 15.35 27.23 11.08
CA GLN A 88 16.49 26.37 11.35
C GLN A 88 16.39 25.10 10.52
N VAL A 89 17.52 24.69 9.96
CA VAL A 89 17.65 23.43 9.24
C VAL A 89 18.83 22.67 9.81
N GLU A 90 18.61 21.41 10.14
CA GLU A 90 19.67 20.49 10.50
C GLU A 90 19.82 19.45 9.39
N TRP A 91 21.04 19.34 8.85
CA TRP A 91 21.48 18.28 7.96
C TRP A 91 22.50 17.42 8.67
N ARG A 92 22.34 16.09 8.65
CA ARG A 92 23.33 15.16 9.20
C ARG A 92 23.53 13.96 8.29
N LEU A 93 24.71 13.36 8.37
CA LEU A 93 24.98 12.06 7.78
C LEU A 93 24.83 10.97 8.87
N ALA A 94 23.80 10.14 8.74
CA ALA A 94 23.47 9.07 9.66
C ALA A 94 22.91 7.87 8.90
N ASP A 95 23.28 6.64 9.29
CA ASP A 95 22.84 5.39 8.63
C ASP A 95 23.13 5.32 7.12
N GLY A 96 24.19 5.99 6.67
CA GLY A 96 24.51 6.17 5.25
C GLY A 96 23.49 7.03 4.51
N LEU A 97 22.73 7.88 5.20
CA LEU A 97 21.73 8.78 4.64
C LEU A 97 22.08 10.22 4.95
N LEU A 98 21.74 11.12 4.03
CA LEU A 98 21.56 12.53 4.37
C LEU A 98 20.19 12.68 5.01
N GLN A 99 20.17 12.98 6.31
CA GLN A 99 18.94 13.21 7.07
C GLN A 99 18.77 14.70 7.34
N GLY A 100 17.57 15.18 7.08
CA GLY A 100 17.17 16.57 7.22
C GLY A 100 16.06 16.76 8.25
N ARG A 101 16.13 17.84 9.02
CA ARG A 101 15.04 18.32 9.88
C ARG A 101 14.90 19.83 9.77
N LEU A 102 13.66 20.29 9.72
CA LEU A 102 13.28 21.70 9.55
C LEU A 102 12.53 22.19 10.78
N GLU A 103 12.85 23.39 11.24
CA GLU A 103 12.19 24.10 12.33
C GLU A 103 11.95 25.55 11.91
N VAL A 104 10.75 26.05 12.16
CA VAL A 104 10.34 27.43 11.89
C VAL A 104 10.20 28.09 13.25
N ASP A 105 11.18 28.90 13.65
CA ASP A 105 11.22 29.56 14.97
C ASP A 105 10.26 30.75 15.04
N GLY A 106 10.00 31.41 13.91
CA GLY A 106 9.08 32.53 13.85
C GLY A 106 8.83 33.04 12.43
N LEU A 107 7.56 33.29 12.11
CA LEU A 107 7.12 34.01 10.92
C LEU A 107 6.42 35.32 11.32
N PRO A 108 6.23 36.28 10.40
CA PRO A 108 5.48 37.50 10.68
C PRO A 108 4.08 37.18 11.22
N PRO A 109 3.52 37.98 12.15
CA PRO A 109 2.23 37.69 12.78
C PRO A 109 1.06 37.49 11.81
N ALA A 110 1.09 38.13 10.64
CA ALA A 110 0.06 38.00 9.60
C ALA A 110 0.24 36.75 8.71
N THR A 111 1.27 35.93 8.96
CA THR A 111 1.60 34.74 8.18
C THR A 111 1.11 33.48 8.90
N ARG A 112 0.36 32.65 8.20
CA ARG A 112 -0.05 31.31 8.66
C ARG A 112 0.78 30.25 7.95
N LEU A 113 1.43 29.37 8.69
CA LEU A 113 2.15 28.23 8.12
C LEU A 113 1.13 27.16 7.70
N VAL A 114 1.27 26.64 6.48
CA VAL A 114 0.37 25.63 5.91
C VAL A 114 1.13 24.34 5.63
N GLU A 115 2.35 24.44 5.10
CA GLU A 115 3.17 23.30 4.71
C GLU A 115 4.62 23.51 5.09
N MET A 116 5.25 22.45 5.59
CA MET A 116 6.69 22.34 5.77
C MET A 116 7.22 21.32 4.76
N VAL A 117 8.09 21.75 3.83
CA VAL A 117 8.57 20.91 2.73
C VAL A 117 10.05 20.61 2.90
N MET A 118 10.40 19.33 2.95
CA MET A 118 11.78 18.84 3.02
C MET A 118 11.87 17.38 2.58
N PRO A 119 12.84 16.97 1.73
CA PRO A 119 13.64 17.86 0.93
C PRO A 119 12.77 18.62 -0.06
N ASP A 120 13.29 19.71 -0.58
CA ASP A 120 12.78 20.39 -1.75
C ASP A 120 13.95 20.58 -2.72
N LEU A 121 14.16 19.60 -3.59
CA LEU A 121 15.34 19.51 -4.46
C LEU A 121 14.94 19.05 -5.85
N THR A 122 15.65 19.56 -6.86
CA THR A 122 15.46 19.24 -8.27
C THR A 122 16.72 18.60 -8.83
N PHE A 123 16.62 17.41 -9.41
CA PHE A 123 17.74 16.74 -10.08
C PHE A 123 17.41 16.48 -11.55
N ALA A 124 18.42 16.53 -12.41
CA ALA A 124 18.26 16.15 -13.81
C ALA A 124 18.23 14.62 -13.94
N TRP A 125 17.32 14.11 -14.76
CA TRP A 125 17.43 12.73 -15.23
C TRP A 125 18.53 12.61 -16.28
N HIS A 126 19.16 11.43 -16.34
CA HIS A 126 20.11 11.08 -17.39
C HIS A 126 19.42 10.59 -18.65
N ASP A 127 18.43 9.71 -18.49
CA ASP A 127 17.64 9.17 -19.62
C ASP A 127 16.17 9.04 -19.19
N PRO A 128 15.25 9.83 -19.78
CA PRO A 128 13.84 9.75 -19.44
C PRO A 128 13.21 8.38 -19.75
N ARG A 129 13.80 7.58 -20.66
CA ARG A 129 13.33 6.22 -20.97
C ARG A 129 13.74 5.18 -19.93
N GLN A 130 14.77 5.47 -19.14
CA GLN A 130 15.24 4.59 -18.06
C GLN A 130 14.77 5.05 -16.68
N THR A 131 14.11 6.21 -16.62
CA THR A 131 13.60 6.76 -15.38
C THR A 131 12.36 5.99 -14.91
N ALA A 132 12.44 5.42 -13.71
CA ALA A 132 11.32 4.78 -13.04
C ALA A 132 11.11 5.34 -11.62
N LEU A 133 9.87 5.29 -11.13
CA LEU A 133 9.54 5.60 -9.74
C LEU A 133 9.08 4.34 -9.00
N VAL A 134 9.64 4.10 -7.82
CA VAL A 134 9.18 3.09 -6.86
C VAL A 134 8.22 3.78 -5.90
N VAL A 135 6.97 3.32 -5.88
CA VAL A 135 5.90 3.93 -5.08
C VAL A 135 5.31 2.93 -4.08
N PRO A 136 5.15 3.32 -2.81
CA PRO A 136 4.71 2.45 -1.71
C PRO A 136 3.18 2.38 -1.62
N VAL A 137 2.50 2.06 -2.73
CA VAL A 137 1.03 1.94 -2.76
C VAL A 137 0.60 0.48 -2.73
N GLY A 138 -0.17 0.08 -1.72
CA GLY A 138 -0.46 -1.32 -1.41
C GLY A 138 0.83 -2.13 -1.29
N MET A 139 0.93 -3.23 -2.03
CA MET A 139 2.15 -4.04 -2.04
C MET A 139 3.39 -3.34 -2.62
N GLY A 140 3.19 -2.28 -3.41
CA GLY A 140 4.25 -1.50 -4.05
C GLY A 140 4.27 -1.66 -5.57
N HIS A 141 4.75 -0.62 -6.25
CA HIS A 141 4.83 -0.60 -7.72
C HIS A 141 6.12 0.04 -8.20
N VAL A 142 6.59 -0.41 -9.36
CA VAL A 142 7.56 0.31 -10.20
C VAL A 142 6.82 0.91 -11.38
N LEU A 143 6.85 2.24 -11.48
CA LEU A 143 6.32 3.02 -12.58
C LEU A 143 7.44 3.26 -13.58
N HIS A 144 7.49 2.45 -14.64
CA HIS A 144 8.53 2.50 -15.67
C HIS A 144 8.30 3.67 -16.63
N GLU A 145 9.38 4.22 -17.18
CA GLU A 145 9.33 5.39 -18.09
C GLU A 145 8.53 6.56 -17.49
N ALA A 146 8.64 6.76 -16.17
CA ALA A 146 7.84 7.73 -15.43
C ALA A 146 8.02 9.15 -15.96
N ALA A 147 9.25 9.53 -16.36
CA ALA A 147 9.52 10.85 -16.96
C ALA A 147 8.72 11.11 -18.25
N ILE A 148 8.32 10.06 -18.97
CA ILE A 148 7.57 10.14 -20.23
C ILE A 148 6.07 9.99 -19.99
N GLY A 149 5.67 8.96 -19.24
CA GLY A 149 4.27 8.57 -19.12
C GLY A 149 3.53 9.23 -17.97
N LEU A 150 4.15 9.31 -16.79
CA LEU A 150 3.50 9.77 -15.56
C LEU A 150 3.09 11.25 -15.65
N PHE A 151 3.92 12.06 -16.30
CA PHE A 151 3.74 13.51 -16.42
C PHE A 151 3.05 13.94 -17.73
N LYS A 152 2.32 13.04 -18.40
CA LYS A 152 1.58 13.39 -19.63
C LYS A 152 0.40 14.32 -19.40
N ALA A 153 -0.33 14.08 -18.31
CA ALA A 153 -1.56 14.82 -18.00
C ALA A 153 -1.34 15.95 -16.99
N THR A 154 -0.20 15.97 -16.31
CA THR A 154 0.13 16.93 -15.24
C THR A 154 1.63 17.07 -15.12
N GLU A 155 2.12 18.26 -14.78
CA GLU A 155 3.53 18.47 -14.42
C GLU A 155 3.85 17.91 -13.02
N THR A 156 2.85 17.73 -12.14
CA THR A 156 3.05 17.28 -10.76
C THR A 156 2.14 16.10 -10.41
N VAL A 157 2.72 15.08 -9.78
CA VAL A 157 1.99 13.96 -9.18
C VAL A 157 2.20 13.99 -7.67
N THR A 158 1.11 13.84 -6.92
CA THR A 158 1.12 13.85 -5.45
C THR A 158 0.64 12.50 -4.91
N PHE A 159 1.38 11.94 -3.95
CA PHE A 159 1.02 10.75 -3.19
C PHE A 159 0.71 11.18 -1.74
N GLY A 160 -0.57 11.25 -1.37
CA GLY A 160 -1.02 11.71 -0.04
C GLY A 160 -1.44 10.61 0.93
N THR A 161 -1.56 9.37 0.46
CA THR A 161 -2.03 8.23 1.26
C THR A 161 -1.15 6.98 1.11
N PRO A 162 0.20 7.06 1.06
CA PRO A 162 0.99 5.85 0.95
C PRO A 162 0.95 5.03 2.25
N GLU A 163 0.90 3.71 2.13
CA GLU A 163 0.82 2.77 3.25
C GLU A 163 2.13 2.62 4.04
N TYR A 164 3.25 3.07 3.48
CA TYR A 164 4.56 3.15 4.14
C TYR A 164 5.41 4.23 3.48
N GLN A 165 6.45 4.69 4.17
CA GLN A 165 6.98 6.03 3.96
C GLN A 165 8.30 6.08 3.17
N CYS A 166 8.47 5.17 2.18
CA CYS A 166 9.67 5.14 1.33
C CYS A 166 9.35 5.15 -0.17
N PHE A 167 10.12 5.96 -0.90
CA PHE A 167 10.05 6.10 -2.36
C PHE A 167 11.42 5.88 -2.98
N GLY A 168 11.43 5.58 -4.28
CA GLY A 168 12.65 5.48 -5.05
C GLY A 168 12.51 6.12 -6.41
N TRP A 169 13.60 6.69 -6.92
CA TRP A 169 13.75 7.08 -8.32
C TRP A 169 14.93 6.28 -8.88
N LEU A 170 14.66 5.42 -9.86
CA LEU A 170 15.65 4.53 -10.47
C LEU A 170 15.99 5.01 -11.88
N GLU A 171 17.27 4.88 -12.26
CA GLU A 171 17.78 5.09 -13.62
C GLU A 171 18.90 4.10 -13.92
N GLY A 172 18.58 3.01 -14.62
CA GLY A 172 19.57 1.95 -14.88
C GLY A 172 20.10 1.35 -13.57
N SER A 173 21.40 1.45 -13.34
CA SER A 173 22.08 0.93 -12.13
C SER A 173 22.25 1.95 -11.00
N ARG A 174 21.66 3.14 -11.13
CA ARG A 174 21.65 4.18 -10.08
C ARG A 174 20.24 4.43 -9.59
N GLY A 175 20.11 4.99 -8.39
CA GLY A 175 18.83 5.51 -7.95
C GLY A 175 18.90 6.34 -6.68
N LEU A 176 17.92 7.22 -6.51
CA LEU A 176 17.71 8.07 -5.35
C LEU A 176 16.65 7.44 -4.44
N TYR A 177 17.02 7.25 -3.18
CA TYR A 177 16.15 6.81 -2.10
C TYR A 177 15.61 8.00 -1.32
N LEU A 178 14.33 7.98 -0.96
CA LEU A 178 13.67 8.96 -0.11
C LEU A 178 12.82 8.26 0.95
N ASP A 179 12.94 8.65 2.21
CA ASP A 179 12.00 8.25 3.27
C ASP A 179 11.62 9.40 4.21
N THR A 180 10.55 9.22 5.00
CA THR A 180 10.31 10.01 6.21
C THR A 180 10.33 9.10 7.44
N ARG A 181 11.08 9.49 8.46
CA ARG A 181 11.29 8.75 9.72
C ARG A 181 10.21 9.07 10.76
N ASP A 182 8.95 9.01 10.36
CA ASP A 182 7.84 9.39 11.23
C ASP A 182 7.19 8.18 11.89
N SER A 183 7.42 8.05 13.19
CA SER A 183 6.84 7.00 14.00
C SER A 183 5.42 7.30 14.49
N ALA A 184 4.88 8.50 14.22
CA ALA A 184 3.60 8.97 14.76
C ALA A 184 2.48 9.06 13.72
N GLY A 185 2.80 9.07 12.42
CA GLY A 185 1.80 9.08 11.33
C GLY A 185 1.14 10.43 11.13
N TRP A 186 1.96 11.47 10.95
CA TRP A 186 1.53 12.81 10.60
C TRP A 186 0.98 12.89 9.18
N VAL A 187 -0.05 13.71 9.00
CA VAL A 187 -0.62 14.05 7.70
C VAL A 187 0.46 14.67 6.81
N LYS A 188 0.78 13.97 5.72
CA LYS A 188 1.85 14.33 4.80
C LYS A 188 1.59 13.83 3.39
N SER A 189 2.34 14.36 2.44
CA SER A 189 2.32 13.90 1.04
C SER A 189 3.70 13.99 0.40
N TRP A 190 3.89 13.29 -0.71
CA TRP A 190 5.09 13.37 -1.54
C TRP A 190 4.73 13.89 -2.91
N ARG A 191 5.46 14.88 -3.40
CA ARG A 191 5.24 15.47 -4.72
C ARG A 191 6.45 15.23 -5.59
N PHE A 192 6.16 14.81 -6.81
CA PHE A 192 7.13 14.64 -7.87
C PHE A 192 6.70 15.56 -9.00
N SER A 193 7.52 16.56 -9.34
CA SER A 193 7.20 17.56 -10.35
C SER A 193 8.23 17.57 -11.46
N ARG A 194 7.79 17.48 -12.70
CA ARG A 194 8.64 17.69 -13.86
C ARG A 194 9.01 19.17 -13.97
N VAL A 195 10.29 19.44 -14.21
CA VAL A 195 10.86 20.79 -14.37
C VAL A 195 11.59 20.87 -15.71
N ASP A 196 11.25 21.88 -16.52
CA ASP A 196 11.83 22.17 -17.83
C ASP A 196 11.93 20.98 -18.80
N GLY A 197 11.08 19.96 -18.62
CA GLY A 197 11.11 18.74 -19.43
C GLY A 197 12.40 17.91 -19.35
N ARG A 198 13.28 18.17 -18.36
CA ARG A 198 14.59 17.51 -18.21
C ARG A 198 14.97 17.13 -16.79
N ALA A 199 14.16 17.52 -15.81
CA ALA A 199 14.47 17.34 -14.40
C ALA A 199 13.23 16.96 -13.60
N LEU A 200 13.47 16.34 -12.45
CA LEU A 200 12.46 15.95 -11.49
C LEU A 200 12.74 16.64 -10.16
N ARG A 201 11.74 17.37 -9.69
CA ARG A 201 11.69 17.94 -8.35
C ARG A 201 11.01 16.97 -7.41
N VAL A 202 11.64 16.76 -6.26
CA VAL A 202 11.22 15.79 -5.23
C VAL A 202 10.92 16.55 -3.95
N GLU A 203 9.70 16.42 -3.46
CA GLU A 203 9.21 17.08 -2.26
C GLU A 203 8.57 16.06 -1.30
N ALA A 204 8.90 16.11 -0.02
CA ALA A 204 8.07 15.54 1.03
C ALA A 204 7.47 16.68 1.87
N VAL A 205 6.16 16.64 2.07
CA VAL A 205 5.35 17.75 2.55
C VAL A 205 4.67 17.33 3.84
N CYS A 206 4.96 17.98 4.95
CA CYS A 206 4.18 17.87 6.18
C CYS A 206 3.15 18.99 6.21
N VAL A 207 1.88 18.65 6.44
CA VAL A 207 0.83 19.66 6.65
C VAL A 207 0.98 20.21 8.06
N ALA A 208 1.04 21.54 8.19
CA ALA A 208 1.19 22.20 9.48
C ALA A 208 -0.13 22.18 10.28
N PRO A 209 -0.06 22.14 11.62
CA PRO A 209 -1.21 22.43 12.47
C PRO A 209 -1.78 23.82 12.18
N GLY A 210 -3.10 23.99 12.28
CA GLY A 210 -3.81 25.23 11.97
C GLY A 210 -3.54 26.36 12.96
N ASP A 211 -3.00 26.06 14.14
CA ASP A 211 -2.50 27.03 15.12
C ASP A 211 -1.01 27.40 14.90
N ALA A 212 -0.40 26.93 13.81
CA ALA A 212 0.93 27.35 13.36
C ALA A 212 0.89 28.76 12.72
N VAL A 213 0.59 29.75 13.54
CA VAL A 213 0.60 31.18 13.17
C VAL A 213 1.93 31.84 13.53
N GLY A 214 2.22 32.97 12.89
CA GLY A 214 3.42 33.76 13.13
C GLY A 214 3.70 34.02 14.61
N GLY A 215 4.98 33.95 14.98
CA GLY A 215 5.47 34.08 16.36
C GLY A 215 5.51 32.78 17.19
N ARG A 216 5.03 31.64 16.68
CA ARG A 216 5.15 30.33 17.35
C ARG A 216 6.13 29.41 16.62
N ALA A 217 7.02 28.77 17.38
CA ALA A 217 7.94 27.78 16.84
C ALA A 217 7.22 26.48 16.44
N VAL A 218 7.51 25.96 15.25
CA VAL A 218 6.98 24.70 14.73
C VAL A 218 8.09 23.91 14.04
N ALA A 219 8.28 22.65 14.45
CA ALA A 219 9.30 21.78 13.89
C ALA A 219 8.69 20.60 13.15
N LEU A 220 9.38 20.13 12.11
CA LEU A 220 9.12 18.80 11.57
C LEU A 220 9.31 17.78 12.69
N PRO A 221 8.30 16.93 12.95
CA PRO A 221 8.32 16.01 14.08
C PRO A 221 9.19 14.78 13.82
N TYR A 222 9.75 14.66 12.61
CA TYR A 222 10.53 13.53 12.14
C TYR A 222 11.66 13.99 11.21
N TRP A 223 12.60 13.08 10.96
CA TRP A 223 13.64 13.26 9.96
C TRP A 223 13.13 12.89 8.57
N VAL A 224 13.65 13.56 7.54
CA VAL A 224 13.46 13.15 6.15
C VAL A 224 14.82 12.72 5.60
N SER A 225 14.90 11.55 4.96
CA SER A 225 16.18 10.99 4.54
C SER A 225 16.31 10.88 3.03
N LEU A 226 17.51 11.17 2.53
CA LEU A 226 17.95 10.94 1.16
C LEU A 226 19.12 9.96 1.14
N GLY A 227 19.13 9.05 0.18
CA GLY A 227 20.17 8.03 0.01
C GLY A 227 20.37 7.66 -1.46
N ALA A 228 21.41 6.89 -1.73
CA ALA A 228 21.53 6.19 -3.01
C ALA A 228 21.06 4.74 -2.91
N CYS A 229 20.75 4.13 -4.06
CA CYS A 229 20.44 2.71 -4.22
C CYS A 229 20.98 2.19 -5.56
N ALA A 230 21.13 0.87 -5.73
CA ALA A 230 21.76 0.27 -6.91
C ALA A 230 20.81 0.08 -8.10
N GLY A 231 19.78 0.94 -8.21
CA GLY A 231 18.85 0.93 -9.34
C GLY A 231 17.77 -0.15 -9.27
N HIS A 232 17.56 -0.81 -8.12
CA HIS A 232 16.53 -1.83 -7.97
C HIS A 232 15.57 -1.55 -6.81
N TRP A 233 14.28 -1.88 -6.97
CA TRP A 233 13.24 -1.60 -5.96
C TRP A 233 13.50 -2.34 -4.64
N TYR A 234 14.13 -3.52 -4.68
CA TYR A 234 14.46 -4.29 -3.48
C TYR A 234 15.50 -3.57 -2.60
N ASP A 235 16.36 -2.73 -3.18
CA ASP A 235 17.33 -1.95 -2.41
C ASP A 235 16.63 -0.86 -1.58
N ILE A 236 15.60 -0.21 -2.18
CA ILE A 236 14.72 0.75 -1.49
C ILE A 236 14.06 0.07 -0.29
N ALA A 237 13.48 -1.12 -0.52
CA ALA A 237 12.85 -1.94 0.51
C ALA A 237 13.83 -2.27 1.65
N SER A 238 15.00 -2.79 1.29
CA SER A 238 16.03 -3.24 2.24
C SER A 238 16.61 -2.10 3.07
N ARG A 239 16.72 -0.90 2.49
CA ARG A 239 17.10 0.31 3.22
C ARG A 239 16.05 0.68 4.26
N TYR A 240 14.79 0.78 3.85
CA TYR A 240 13.71 1.20 4.73
C TYR A 240 13.44 0.19 5.84
N ARG A 241 13.49 -1.11 5.51
CA ARG A 241 13.31 -2.24 6.44
C ARG A 241 14.11 -2.09 7.73
N ARG A 242 15.37 -1.64 7.64
CA ARG A 242 16.27 -1.51 8.80
C ARG A 242 15.70 -0.60 9.89
N TRP A 243 15.08 0.51 9.50
CA TRP A 243 14.45 1.43 10.45
C TRP A 243 13.02 1.04 10.77
N ALA A 244 12.26 0.67 9.74
CA ALA A 244 10.85 0.30 9.84
C ALA A 244 10.58 -0.80 10.86
N LEU A 245 11.46 -1.81 10.94
CA LEU A 245 11.29 -2.93 11.88
C LEU A 245 11.69 -2.62 13.33
N GLU A 246 12.28 -1.46 13.58
CA GLU A 246 12.59 -0.97 14.94
C GLU A 246 11.46 -0.13 15.53
N GLN A 247 10.41 0.17 14.74
CA GLN A 247 9.33 1.04 15.16
C GLN A 247 8.24 0.30 15.94
N PRO A 248 7.42 1.01 16.76
CA PRO A 248 6.40 0.38 17.59
C PRO A 248 5.39 -0.49 16.82
N TRP A 249 5.06 -0.12 15.59
CA TRP A 249 4.16 -0.93 14.77
C TRP A 249 4.73 -2.29 14.36
N ALA A 250 6.04 -2.44 14.35
CA ALA A 250 6.68 -3.71 14.03
C ALA A 250 6.87 -4.61 15.28
N ALA A 251 6.41 -4.17 16.46
CA ALA A 251 6.65 -4.84 17.74
C ALA A 251 6.18 -6.30 17.78
N ARG A 252 5.13 -6.64 17.01
CA ARG A 252 4.65 -8.02 16.85
C ARG A 252 5.17 -8.63 15.55
N GLY A 253 6.13 -9.54 15.67
CA GLY A 253 6.76 -10.24 14.55
C GLY A 253 6.13 -11.60 14.23
N PRO A 254 6.79 -12.39 13.35
CA PRO A 254 6.32 -13.71 12.92
C PRO A 254 5.97 -14.66 14.07
N THR A 255 6.79 -14.73 15.13
CA THR A 255 6.61 -15.67 16.24
C THR A 255 5.30 -15.43 17.00
N GLU A 256 4.94 -14.17 17.26
CA GLU A 256 3.75 -13.80 18.04
C GLU A 256 2.45 -14.01 17.26
N ARG A 257 2.54 -14.11 15.93
CA ARG A 257 1.38 -14.15 15.03
C ARG A 257 0.97 -15.54 14.59
N ARG A 258 1.85 -16.53 14.77
CA ARG A 258 1.61 -17.92 14.38
C ARG A 258 0.36 -18.54 15.01
N GLY A 259 -0.05 -18.08 16.19
CA GLY A 259 -1.22 -18.61 16.91
C GLY A 259 -2.58 -18.08 16.43
N SER A 260 -2.61 -17.12 15.51
CA SER A 260 -3.85 -16.65 14.87
C SER A 260 -4.26 -17.60 13.74
N PHE A 261 -5.55 -17.70 13.42
CA PHE A 261 -6.02 -18.49 12.28
C PHE A 261 -5.41 -18.00 10.95
N PHE A 262 -5.01 -16.73 10.86
CA PHE A 262 -4.26 -16.19 9.72
C PHE A 262 -2.96 -16.97 9.47
N GLY A 263 -2.38 -17.61 10.50
CA GLY A 263 -1.17 -18.42 10.37
C GLY A 263 -1.38 -19.82 9.81
N GLU A 264 -2.62 -20.29 9.76
CA GLU A 264 -2.98 -21.70 9.51
C GLU A 264 -3.59 -21.93 8.12
N ILE A 265 -4.23 -20.90 7.57
CA ILE A 265 -5.06 -21.01 6.37
C ILE A 265 -4.25 -21.21 5.09
N ALA A 266 -4.80 -22.04 4.20
CA ALA A 266 -4.26 -22.33 2.87
C ALA A 266 -4.69 -21.30 1.82
N GLY A 267 -5.80 -20.61 2.04
CA GLY A 267 -6.30 -19.58 1.16
C GLY A 267 -7.61 -18.96 1.64
N TRP A 268 -8.07 -17.95 0.90
CA TRP A 268 -9.27 -17.17 1.20
C TRP A 268 -10.33 -17.31 0.12
N LEU A 269 -11.59 -17.22 0.54
CA LEU A 269 -12.71 -16.89 -0.31
C LEU A 269 -13.24 -15.51 0.03
N TRP A 270 -13.36 -14.66 -0.98
CA TRP A 270 -14.06 -13.39 -0.86
C TRP A 270 -15.41 -13.48 -1.58
N ASN A 271 -16.38 -14.01 -0.85
CA ASN A 271 -17.73 -14.28 -1.34
C ASN A 271 -18.73 -13.30 -0.76
N ARG A 272 -19.79 -13.00 -1.52
CA ARG A 272 -20.75 -11.96 -1.18
C ARG A 272 -22.19 -12.44 -1.28
N GLY A 273 -23.04 -11.94 -0.40
CA GLY A 273 -24.48 -12.13 -0.44
C GLY A 273 -25.00 -13.12 0.60
N ALA A 274 -26.15 -13.73 0.28
CA ALA A 274 -26.92 -14.57 1.19
C ALA A 274 -26.26 -15.95 1.47
N ILE A 275 -26.66 -16.59 2.56
CA ILE A 275 -26.22 -17.91 3.06
C ILE A 275 -26.20 -18.93 1.93
N GLU A 276 -27.30 -19.06 1.17
CA GLU A 276 -27.46 -20.03 0.08
C GLU A 276 -26.52 -19.80 -1.12
N ARG A 277 -26.00 -18.58 -1.28
CA ARG A 277 -25.01 -18.25 -2.31
C ARG A 277 -23.58 -18.44 -1.82
N VAL A 278 -23.33 -18.18 -0.55
CA VAL A 278 -21.98 -18.13 0.02
C VAL A 278 -21.55 -19.46 0.64
N VAL A 279 -22.40 -20.09 1.44
CA VAL A 279 -22.03 -21.27 2.24
C VAL A 279 -21.79 -22.52 1.37
N PRO A 280 -22.70 -22.92 0.45
CA PRO A 280 -22.51 -24.15 -0.33
C PRO A 280 -21.21 -24.21 -1.16
N PRO A 281 -20.83 -23.20 -1.96
CA PRO A 281 -19.56 -23.26 -2.69
C PRO A 281 -18.33 -23.21 -1.78
N THR A 282 -18.44 -22.55 -0.64
CA THR A 282 -17.35 -22.50 0.36
C THR A 282 -17.09 -23.88 0.95
N LEU A 283 -18.14 -24.58 1.40
CA LEU A 283 -18.05 -25.93 1.93
C LEU A 283 -17.54 -26.94 0.89
N GLU A 284 -18.02 -26.84 -0.36
CA GLU A 284 -17.55 -27.71 -1.43
C GLU A 284 -16.08 -27.47 -1.78
N LEU A 285 -15.61 -26.21 -1.79
CA LEU A 285 -14.19 -25.94 -1.99
C LEU A 285 -13.36 -26.47 -0.81
N ALA A 286 -13.78 -26.22 0.43
CA ALA A 286 -13.09 -26.72 1.63
C ALA A 286 -12.93 -28.25 1.57
N ARG A 287 -13.99 -28.97 1.19
CA ARG A 287 -13.98 -30.42 0.98
C ARG A 287 -12.99 -30.85 -0.12
N ARG A 288 -12.93 -30.15 -1.26
CA ARG A 288 -11.98 -30.46 -2.35
C ARG A 288 -10.54 -30.15 -1.97
N LEU A 289 -10.33 -29.08 -1.19
CA LEU A 289 -9.02 -28.59 -0.77
C LEU A 289 -8.40 -29.53 0.27
N GLY A 290 -9.16 -29.88 1.31
CA GLY A 290 -8.70 -30.70 2.43
C GLY A 290 -7.62 -30.02 3.28
N ALA A 291 -7.67 -28.70 3.39
CA ALA A 291 -6.79 -27.86 4.21
C ALA A 291 -7.59 -26.66 4.73
N PRO A 292 -7.12 -25.98 5.81
CA PRO A 292 -7.87 -24.88 6.42
C PRO A 292 -8.13 -23.75 5.43
N LEU A 293 -9.35 -23.20 5.45
CA LEU A 293 -9.79 -22.13 4.55
C LEU A 293 -10.31 -20.95 5.38
N ALA A 294 -10.27 -19.74 4.83
CA ALA A 294 -11.00 -18.61 5.40
C ALA A 294 -12.03 -18.03 4.42
N LEU A 295 -13.13 -17.55 4.97
CA LEU A 295 -14.18 -16.82 4.28
C LEU A 295 -14.19 -15.38 4.79
N ASP A 296 -13.99 -14.43 3.88
CA ASP A 296 -14.24 -13.02 4.07
C ASP A 296 -15.63 -12.68 3.50
N TRP A 297 -16.64 -12.66 4.37
CA TRP A 297 -18.05 -12.63 3.97
C TRP A 297 -18.58 -11.20 3.86
N TYR A 298 -18.84 -10.77 2.63
CA TYR A 298 -19.44 -9.47 2.33
C TYR A 298 -20.96 -9.55 2.13
N TRP A 299 -21.66 -8.44 2.38
CA TRP A 299 -23.12 -8.29 2.16
C TRP A 299 -23.99 -9.20 3.04
N TRP A 300 -23.49 -9.51 4.24
CA TRP A 300 -24.17 -10.30 5.27
C TRP A 300 -25.21 -9.47 6.06
N HIS A 301 -25.05 -8.14 6.09
CA HIS A 301 -25.69 -7.16 6.99
C HIS A 301 -26.98 -6.55 6.43
N ARG A 302 -27.95 -6.11 7.25
CA ARG A 302 -29.32 -5.71 6.80
C ARG A 302 -29.43 -4.76 5.60
N HIS A 303 -28.47 -3.86 5.41
CA HIS A 303 -28.49 -2.81 4.39
C HIS A 303 -27.72 -3.17 3.13
N GLY A 304 -27.95 -2.46 2.03
CA GLY A 304 -27.15 -2.60 0.80
C GLY A 304 -25.70 -2.20 1.02
N TYR A 305 -24.78 -2.79 0.24
CA TYR A 305 -23.37 -2.42 0.32
C TYR A 305 -23.13 -0.96 -0.07
N ASP A 306 -22.25 -0.30 0.67
CA ASP A 306 -21.96 1.14 0.64
C ASP A 306 -23.18 2.02 0.93
N THR A 307 -24.01 1.59 1.88
CA THR A 307 -25.18 2.35 2.37
C THR A 307 -25.32 2.20 3.89
N GLU A 308 -25.89 3.21 4.54
CA GLU A 308 -26.29 3.22 5.97
C GLU A 308 -25.15 2.98 6.98
N TYR A 309 -23.88 3.00 6.55
CA TYR A 309 -22.76 2.82 7.47
C TYR A 309 -22.78 3.87 8.58
N PRO A 310 -22.36 3.50 9.80
CA PRO A 310 -21.84 2.18 10.22
C PRO A 310 -22.91 1.25 10.81
N ASP A 311 -24.17 1.38 10.40
CA ASP A 311 -25.23 0.48 10.85
C ASP A 311 -25.22 -0.83 10.04
N TYR A 312 -24.99 -1.98 10.68
CA TYR A 312 -24.91 -3.29 10.00
C TYR A 312 -25.99 -4.29 10.48
N PHE A 313 -26.51 -4.14 11.69
CA PHE A 313 -27.20 -5.23 12.39
C PHE A 313 -28.72 -5.09 12.33
N PRO A 314 -29.49 -6.19 12.25
CA PRO A 314 -29.04 -7.59 12.26
C PRO A 314 -28.51 -8.08 10.89
N PRO A 315 -27.94 -9.29 10.80
CA PRO A 315 -27.72 -9.96 9.52
C PRO A 315 -29.00 -10.05 8.67
N ARG A 316 -28.90 -9.96 7.33
CA ARG A 316 -30.04 -9.90 6.39
C ARG A 316 -31.02 -11.06 6.53
N GLN A 317 -30.51 -12.24 6.86
CA GLN A 317 -31.30 -13.47 7.00
C GLN A 317 -31.59 -13.82 8.48
N GLY A 318 -31.40 -12.86 9.38
CA GLY A 318 -31.61 -13.00 10.81
C GLY A 318 -30.42 -13.62 11.55
N THR A 319 -30.25 -13.19 12.80
CA THR A 319 -29.09 -13.56 13.64
C THR A 319 -28.96 -15.07 13.87
N ALA A 320 -30.07 -15.78 14.08
CA ALA A 320 -30.03 -17.22 14.37
C ALA A 320 -29.54 -18.04 13.17
N ALA A 321 -30.07 -17.77 11.97
CA ALA A 321 -29.66 -18.46 10.75
C ALA A 321 -28.21 -18.13 10.39
N PHE A 322 -27.80 -16.87 10.54
CA PHE A 322 -26.41 -16.45 10.31
C PHE A 322 -25.43 -17.17 11.25
N LYS A 323 -25.71 -17.21 12.56
CA LYS A 323 -24.89 -17.94 13.55
C LYS A 323 -24.82 -19.44 13.25
N ALA A 324 -25.91 -20.04 12.78
CA ALA A 324 -25.90 -21.45 12.37
C ALA A 324 -24.98 -21.67 11.16
N ALA A 325 -25.08 -20.82 10.14
CA ALA A 325 -24.22 -20.87 8.96
C ALA A 325 -22.72 -20.69 9.32
N VAL A 326 -22.39 -19.78 10.23
CA VAL A 326 -21.01 -19.61 10.73
C VAL A 326 -20.51 -20.90 11.40
N LYS A 327 -21.34 -21.54 12.24
CA LYS A 327 -20.97 -22.81 12.89
C LYS A 327 -20.77 -23.95 11.88
N ASP A 328 -21.61 -24.03 10.84
CA ASP A 328 -21.48 -25.04 9.80
C ASP A 328 -20.18 -24.87 9.01
N LEU A 329 -19.79 -23.63 8.71
CA LEU A 329 -18.51 -23.30 8.10
C LEU A 329 -17.32 -23.68 9.01
N GLN A 330 -17.37 -23.31 10.29
CA GLN A 330 -16.33 -23.62 11.27
C GLN A 330 -16.17 -25.14 11.48
N ALA A 331 -17.27 -25.90 11.47
CA ALA A 331 -17.24 -27.36 11.56
C ALA A 331 -16.55 -28.02 10.35
N ALA A 332 -16.45 -27.30 9.23
CA ALA A 332 -15.73 -27.71 8.02
C ALA A 332 -14.31 -27.10 7.92
N ASP A 333 -13.76 -26.61 9.03
CA ASP A 333 -12.44 -25.95 9.10
C ASP A 333 -12.34 -24.70 8.21
N VAL A 334 -13.47 -23.98 8.10
CA VAL A 334 -13.55 -22.67 7.45
C VAL A 334 -13.68 -21.59 8.52
N ARG A 335 -12.64 -20.74 8.60
CA ARG A 335 -12.62 -19.56 9.46
C ARG A 335 -13.46 -18.44 8.85
N VAL A 336 -14.23 -17.73 9.66
CA VAL A 336 -15.16 -16.71 9.14
C VAL A 336 -14.87 -15.35 9.74
N GLN A 337 -14.68 -14.36 8.87
CA GLN A 337 -14.78 -12.95 9.20
C GLN A 337 -15.81 -12.28 8.29
N VAL A 338 -16.27 -11.09 8.67
CA VAL A 338 -17.26 -10.34 7.91
C VAL A 338 -16.79 -8.93 7.60
N TYR A 339 -17.31 -8.40 6.49
CA TYR A 339 -17.14 -7.01 6.12
C TYR A 339 -17.81 -6.05 7.10
N THR A 340 -17.05 -5.06 7.57
CA THR A 340 -17.55 -3.79 8.10
C THR A 340 -16.65 -2.66 7.61
N ASN A 341 -17.08 -1.41 7.69
CA ASN A 341 -16.28 -0.23 7.31
C ASN A 341 -15.98 0.60 8.56
N GLY A 342 -14.70 0.78 8.88
CA GLY A 342 -14.25 1.44 10.12
C GLY A 342 -14.11 2.95 10.02
N MET A 343 -14.36 3.52 8.84
CA MET A 343 -13.88 4.85 8.52
C MET A 343 -14.95 5.78 7.95
N THR A 344 -16.10 5.26 7.54
CA THR A 344 -17.13 6.07 6.87
C THR A 344 -18.51 5.99 7.51
N CYS A 345 -19.22 7.12 7.46
CA CYS A 345 -20.62 7.23 7.85
C CYS A 345 -21.45 7.73 6.67
N ASP A 346 -22.57 7.07 6.38
CA ASP A 346 -23.47 7.48 5.30
C ASP A 346 -24.23 8.76 5.70
N GLN A 347 -23.99 9.85 4.98
CA GLN A 347 -24.66 11.13 5.21
C GLN A 347 -26.16 11.09 4.94
N ASP A 348 -26.59 10.14 4.11
CA ASP A 348 -27.99 9.97 3.75
C ASP A 348 -28.65 8.90 4.63
N GLY A 349 -27.92 8.33 5.60
CA GLY A 349 -28.37 7.24 6.47
C GLY A 349 -28.78 7.66 7.89
N GLY A 350 -29.42 6.76 8.61
CA GLY A 350 -29.98 7.04 9.94
C GLY A 350 -28.94 7.35 11.03
N SER A 351 -27.70 6.90 10.84
CA SER A 351 -26.59 7.13 11.78
C SER A 351 -25.95 8.52 11.64
N TRP A 352 -26.31 9.30 10.61
CA TRP A 352 -25.68 10.59 10.33
C TRP A 352 -25.94 11.63 11.42
N GLU A 353 -27.19 12.04 11.63
CA GLU A 353 -27.51 13.15 12.55
C GLU A 353 -26.93 12.98 13.98
N PRO A 354 -26.97 11.79 14.60
CA PRO A 354 -26.46 11.63 15.97
C PRO A 354 -24.93 11.82 16.09
N ILE A 355 -24.17 11.46 15.05
CA ILE A 355 -22.71 11.24 15.12
C ILE A 355 -21.93 11.95 14.01
N GLY A 356 -22.40 11.86 12.76
CA GLY A 356 -21.75 12.36 11.56
C GLY A 356 -21.20 13.79 11.70
N PRO A 357 -22.04 14.82 11.95
CA PRO A 357 -21.58 16.19 12.10
C PRO A 357 -20.57 16.43 13.24
N LYS A 358 -20.49 15.53 14.23
CA LYS A 358 -19.59 15.63 15.40
C LYS A 358 -18.28 14.86 15.23
N ALA A 359 -18.12 14.15 14.12
CA ALA A 359 -16.99 13.25 13.92
C ALA A 359 -16.48 13.17 12.47
N ALA A 360 -17.21 13.68 11.48
CA ALA A 360 -16.78 13.66 10.08
C ALA A 360 -15.62 14.63 9.81
N VAL A 361 -14.63 14.22 9.03
CA VAL A 361 -13.50 15.06 8.63
C VAL A 361 -14.03 16.32 7.94
N VAL A 362 -13.68 17.49 8.50
CA VAL A 362 -14.03 18.81 7.97
C VAL A 362 -12.88 19.34 7.13
N ARG A 363 -13.17 19.78 5.91
CA ARG A 363 -12.22 20.44 5.00
C ARG A 363 -11.99 21.91 5.41
N PRO A 364 -10.95 22.59 4.88
CA PRO A 364 -10.72 24.01 5.15
C PRO A 364 -11.91 24.93 4.85
N ASP A 365 -12.75 24.57 3.89
CA ASP A 365 -13.96 25.33 3.49
C ASP A 365 -15.20 25.04 4.37
N GLY A 366 -15.06 24.21 5.41
CA GLY A 366 -16.15 23.78 6.28
C GLY A 366 -16.99 22.62 5.73
N SER A 367 -16.74 22.14 4.51
CA SER A 367 -17.44 20.98 3.95
C SER A 367 -16.92 19.67 4.53
N PHE A 368 -17.74 18.62 4.54
CA PHE A 368 -17.29 17.28 4.94
C PHE A 368 -16.57 16.56 3.80
N LYS A 369 -15.46 15.89 4.12
CA LYS A 369 -14.82 14.92 3.22
C LYS A 369 -15.76 13.75 2.99
N SER A 370 -16.35 13.64 1.80
CA SER A 370 -17.23 12.53 1.45
C SER A 370 -17.07 12.11 0.00
N PHE A 371 -17.41 10.85 -0.28
CA PHE A 371 -17.43 10.27 -1.62
C PHE A 371 -18.63 9.35 -1.80
N ALA A 372 -19.11 9.25 -3.03
CA ALA A 372 -20.08 8.25 -3.45
C ALA A 372 -19.34 7.14 -4.21
N PHE A 373 -18.87 6.12 -3.48
CA PHE A 373 -18.12 5.01 -4.07
C PHE A 373 -19.00 4.13 -4.97
N ASN A 374 -20.20 3.83 -4.49
CA ASN A 374 -21.18 3.04 -5.23
C ASN A 374 -21.93 3.91 -6.23
N VAL A 375 -21.63 3.72 -7.51
CA VAL A 375 -22.20 4.50 -8.62
C VAL A 375 -23.70 4.27 -8.81
N PHE A 376 -24.24 3.17 -8.28
CA PHE A 376 -25.65 2.79 -8.38
C PHE A 376 -26.50 3.49 -7.32
N THR A 377 -26.06 3.47 -6.06
CA THR A 377 -26.81 4.08 -4.94
C THR A 377 -26.49 5.55 -4.76
N LYS A 378 -25.28 5.98 -5.12
CA LYS A 378 -24.76 7.34 -4.99
C LYS A 378 -24.85 7.94 -3.58
N ARG A 379 -24.94 7.08 -2.55
CA ARG A 379 -24.90 7.47 -1.13
C ARG A 379 -23.58 8.18 -0.83
N ARG A 380 -23.64 9.29 -0.09
CA ARG A 380 -22.44 10.06 0.28
C ARG A 380 -21.85 9.51 1.57
N LEU A 381 -20.76 8.76 1.46
CA LEU A 381 -20.02 8.24 2.61
C LEU A 381 -19.00 9.27 3.09
N ALA A 382 -19.27 9.91 4.23
CA ALA A 382 -18.37 10.85 4.88
C ALA A 382 -17.23 10.12 5.58
N TYR A 383 -16.02 10.63 5.44
CA TYR A 383 -14.84 10.13 6.13
C TYR A 383 -14.90 10.59 7.58
N MET A 384 -14.62 9.69 8.51
CA MET A 384 -14.66 9.98 9.94
C MET A 384 -13.28 10.30 10.46
N CYS A 385 -13.19 11.32 11.31
CA CYS A 385 -11.95 11.70 11.98
C CYS A 385 -11.65 10.68 13.08
N GLY A 386 -10.56 9.93 12.91
CA GLY A 386 -10.14 8.94 13.91
C GLY A 386 -9.95 9.51 15.32
N ALA A 387 -9.68 10.82 15.44
CA ALA A 387 -9.52 11.52 16.72
C ALA A 387 -10.84 11.78 17.46
N ALA A 388 -11.98 11.79 16.78
CA ALA A 388 -13.29 12.03 17.41
C ALA A 388 -13.70 10.84 18.30
N GLU A 389 -13.87 11.09 19.60
CA GLU A 389 -14.25 10.05 20.58
C GLU A 389 -15.61 9.43 20.25
N ALA A 390 -16.58 10.24 19.80
CA ALA A 390 -17.90 9.76 19.42
C ALA A 390 -17.86 8.69 18.32
N TRP A 391 -16.94 8.79 17.36
CA TRP A 391 -16.74 7.77 16.34
C TRP A 391 -16.14 6.49 16.93
N ARG A 392 -15.09 6.62 17.75
CA ARG A 392 -14.44 5.47 18.37
C ARG A 392 -15.40 4.68 19.27
N ASP A 393 -16.22 5.38 20.04
CA ASP A 393 -17.23 4.76 20.91
C ASP A 393 -18.27 4.00 20.12
N LEU A 394 -18.82 4.64 19.09
CA LEU A 394 -19.82 4.02 18.23
C LEU A 394 -19.24 2.77 17.55
N TYR A 395 -18.07 2.89 16.93
CA TYR A 395 -17.52 1.79 16.15
C TYR A 395 -17.05 0.63 17.03
N ALA A 396 -16.55 0.90 18.24
CA ALA A 396 -16.30 -0.16 19.21
C ALA A 396 -17.59 -0.96 19.52
N GLY A 397 -18.76 -0.30 19.57
CA GLY A 397 -20.05 -0.98 19.70
C GLY A 397 -20.48 -1.77 18.46
N VAL A 398 -20.04 -1.38 17.25
CA VAL A 398 -20.20 -2.19 16.03
C VAL A 398 -19.35 -3.46 16.12
N ALA A 399 -18.11 -3.34 16.61
CA ALA A 399 -17.23 -4.48 16.83
C ALA A 399 -17.77 -5.44 17.90
N ASP A 400 -18.34 -4.92 19.00
CA ASP A 400 -18.99 -5.74 20.04
C ASP A 400 -20.14 -6.58 19.45
N GLN A 401 -21.01 -5.96 18.64
CA GLN A 401 -22.11 -6.67 17.98
C GLN A 401 -21.62 -7.70 16.95
N ALA A 402 -20.52 -7.42 16.24
CA ALA A 402 -19.92 -8.36 15.30
C ALA A 402 -19.31 -9.57 16.02
N HIS A 403 -18.60 -9.33 17.13
CA HIS A 403 -18.05 -10.38 17.98
C HIS A 403 -19.16 -11.31 18.49
N ASP A 404 -20.30 -10.75 18.90
CA ASP A 404 -21.46 -11.51 19.36
C ASP A 404 -22.05 -12.46 18.30
N LEU A 405 -21.71 -12.30 17.02
CA LEU A 405 -22.09 -13.23 15.94
C LEU A 405 -21.29 -14.55 15.97
N GLY A 406 -20.24 -14.67 16.77
CA GLY A 406 -19.41 -15.88 16.89
C GLY A 406 -18.40 -16.05 15.75
N LEU A 407 -17.93 -14.94 15.18
CA LEU A 407 -16.94 -14.90 14.10
C LEU A 407 -15.53 -15.20 14.61
N ASP A 408 -14.69 -15.82 13.77
CA ASP A 408 -13.28 -16.07 14.09
C ASP A 408 -12.43 -14.79 14.06
N GLY A 409 -12.88 -13.74 13.37
CA GLY A 409 -12.21 -12.43 13.28
C GLY A 409 -13.12 -11.34 12.70
N LEU A 410 -12.61 -10.12 12.60
CA LEU A 410 -13.32 -8.98 12.03
C LEU A 410 -12.50 -8.28 10.95
N TYR A 411 -13.12 -8.02 9.79
CA TYR A 411 -12.58 -7.15 8.76
C TYR A 411 -13.15 -5.74 8.89
N ILE A 412 -12.25 -4.76 9.00
CA ILE A 412 -12.54 -3.34 9.24
C ILE A 412 -12.01 -2.54 8.05
N ASP A 413 -12.86 -2.31 7.06
CA ASP A 413 -12.51 -1.68 5.78
C ASP A 413 -12.02 -0.23 5.95
N MET A 414 -11.25 0.20 4.96
CA MET A 414 -10.71 1.55 4.75
C MET A 414 -9.72 2.11 5.77
N ILE A 415 -9.65 1.65 7.03
CA ILE A 415 -8.72 2.23 8.00
C ILE A 415 -7.26 2.09 7.54
N GLY A 416 -6.84 0.91 7.13
CA GLY A 416 -5.47 0.65 6.65
C GLY A 416 -5.17 1.14 5.23
N ASN A 417 -6.14 1.70 4.51
CA ASN A 417 -5.98 2.27 3.17
C ASN A 417 -6.05 3.80 3.18
N ALA A 418 -6.92 4.38 4.00
CA ALA A 418 -7.20 5.80 4.01
C ALA A 418 -7.28 6.41 5.43
N GLY A 419 -7.29 5.60 6.50
CA GLY A 419 -7.48 6.04 7.87
C GLY A 419 -6.34 6.90 8.37
N GLY A 420 -6.63 8.19 8.62
CA GLY A 420 -5.71 9.12 9.28
C GLY A 420 -4.86 10.00 8.37
N TYR A 421 -5.01 9.92 7.04
CA TYR A 421 -4.23 10.74 6.09
C TYR A 421 -4.82 12.13 5.80
N GLU A 422 -6.09 12.35 6.14
CA GLU A 422 -6.78 13.60 5.81
C GLU A 422 -6.63 14.61 6.95
N ALA A 423 -6.23 15.84 6.62
CA ALA A 423 -6.32 16.96 7.55
C ALA A 423 -7.80 17.30 7.81
N CYS A 424 -8.15 17.39 9.09
CA CYS A 424 -9.46 17.75 9.61
C CYS A 424 -9.39 19.15 10.24
N HIS A 425 -10.34 20.01 9.89
CA HIS A 425 -10.43 21.39 10.33
C HIS A 425 -11.54 21.62 11.37
N ALA A 426 -12.12 20.55 11.90
CA ALA A 426 -13.07 20.62 13.01
C ALA A 426 -12.38 21.14 14.28
N THR A 427 -13.12 21.90 15.10
CA THR A 427 -12.61 22.53 16.33
C THR A 427 -13.01 21.77 17.60
N ASP A 428 -13.91 20.80 17.49
CA ASP A 428 -14.54 20.08 18.59
C ASP A 428 -14.24 18.56 18.61
N HIS A 429 -13.38 18.08 17.72
CA HIS A 429 -12.98 16.67 17.62
C HIS A 429 -11.83 16.25 18.56
N GLY A 430 -11.38 17.14 19.45
CA GLY A 430 -10.29 16.87 20.39
C GLY A 430 -8.89 16.98 19.79
N HIS A 431 -8.73 17.72 18.69
CA HIS A 431 -7.44 18.04 18.08
C HIS A 431 -7.43 19.49 17.56
N VAL A 432 -6.25 20.03 17.28
CA VAL A 432 -6.10 21.32 16.59
C VAL A 432 -6.50 21.14 15.11
N PRO A 433 -7.24 22.08 14.49
CA PRO A 433 -7.53 22.06 13.05
C PRO A 433 -6.28 21.90 12.18
N GLY A 434 -6.39 21.33 10.99
CA GLY A 434 -5.27 21.23 10.03
C GLY A 434 -4.45 19.95 10.17
N GLY A 435 -3.14 20.04 9.95
CA GLY A 435 -2.23 18.88 10.00
C GLY A 435 -2.00 18.34 11.42
N GLY A 436 -1.35 17.18 11.52
CA GLY A 436 -1.11 16.49 12.77
C GLY A 436 -1.08 14.97 12.60
N CYS A 437 -0.84 14.23 13.69
CA CYS A 437 -0.92 12.77 13.73
C CYS A 437 -2.23 12.26 14.38
N TYR A 438 -3.13 13.16 14.79
CA TYR A 438 -4.31 12.82 15.59
C TYR A 438 -5.24 11.82 14.88
N GLY A 439 -5.36 11.87 13.56
CA GLY A 439 -6.21 10.96 12.79
C GLY A 439 -5.69 9.53 12.86
N MET A 440 -4.40 9.35 12.56
CA MET A 440 -3.71 8.05 12.64
C MET A 440 -3.73 7.49 14.06
N GLN A 441 -3.33 8.30 15.06
CA GLN A 441 -3.31 7.89 16.46
C GLN A 441 -4.72 7.62 17.01
N GLY A 442 -5.73 8.32 16.51
CA GLY A 442 -7.12 8.08 16.86
C GLY A 442 -7.63 6.72 16.39
N PHE A 443 -7.31 6.31 15.15
CA PHE A 443 -7.64 4.97 14.68
C PHE A 443 -6.81 3.87 15.35
N ARG A 444 -5.55 4.13 15.72
CA ARG A 444 -4.78 3.21 16.59
C ARG A 444 -5.52 2.93 17.91
N LYS A 445 -5.98 3.98 18.59
CA LYS A 445 -6.79 3.86 19.81
C LYS A 445 -8.08 3.08 19.62
N LEU A 446 -8.70 3.16 18.43
CA LEU A 446 -9.88 2.36 18.11
C LEU A 446 -9.53 0.86 18.06
N PHE A 447 -8.47 0.48 17.36
CA PHE A 447 -8.04 -0.91 17.34
C PHE A 447 -7.62 -1.41 18.73
N GLU A 448 -6.85 -0.62 19.47
CA GLU A 448 -6.46 -0.92 20.86
C GLU A 448 -7.70 -1.20 21.73
N ARG A 449 -8.71 -0.33 21.66
CA ARG A 449 -9.98 -0.49 22.38
C ARG A 449 -10.72 -1.77 21.99
N ILE A 450 -10.77 -2.12 20.70
CA ILE A 450 -11.42 -3.36 20.26
C ILE A 450 -10.68 -4.57 20.83
N ARG A 451 -9.35 -4.55 20.82
CA ARG A 451 -8.51 -5.64 21.37
C ARG A 451 -8.61 -5.75 22.89
N GLU A 452 -8.76 -4.63 23.60
CA GLU A 452 -9.00 -4.62 25.05
C GLU A 452 -10.35 -5.23 25.40
N ARG A 453 -11.40 -4.94 24.60
CA ARG A 453 -12.74 -5.51 24.78
C ARG A 453 -12.80 -6.99 24.40
N HIS A 454 -12.07 -7.38 23.35
CA HIS A 454 -12.04 -8.75 22.82
C HIS A 454 -10.61 -9.29 22.69
N PRO A 455 -9.94 -9.63 23.82
CA PRO A 455 -8.55 -10.09 23.78
C PRO A 455 -8.37 -11.35 22.93
N GLY A 456 -7.41 -11.30 22.01
CA GLY A 456 -7.08 -12.43 21.13
C GLY A 456 -7.99 -12.57 19.91
N TRP A 457 -8.99 -11.70 19.73
CA TRP A 457 -9.82 -11.70 18.52
C TRP A 457 -9.05 -11.06 17.34
N PRO A 458 -8.76 -11.82 16.26
CA PRO A 458 -8.04 -11.31 15.11
C PRO A 458 -8.80 -10.18 14.39
N LEU A 459 -8.08 -9.10 14.08
CA LEU A 459 -8.57 -7.97 13.32
C LEU A 459 -7.84 -7.89 11.98
N SER A 460 -8.56 -7.50 10.93
CA SER A 460 -7.96 -7.17 9.64
C SER A 460 -8.57 -5.90 9.06
N THR A 461 -7.91 -5.31 8.06
CA THR A 461 -8.34 -4.06 7.42
C THR A 461 -7.98 -4.04 5.94
N GLU A 462 -8.46 -3.04 5.21
CA GLU A 462 -7.99 -2.73 3.86
C GLU A 462 -6.51 -2.32 3.86
N SER A 463 -5.76 -2.82 2.86
CA SER A 463 -4.37 -2.48 2.55
C SER A 463 -3.35 -2.71 3.69
N THR A 464 -2.21 -2.04 3.63
CA THR A 464 -0.96 -2.41 4.31
C THR A 464 -0.34 -1.28 5.13
N GLN A 465 -1.17 -0.40 5.68
CA GLN A 465 -0.70 0.73 6.48
C GLN A 465 0.18 0.28 7.66
N GLU A 466 1.46 0.68 7.61
CA GLU A 466 2.48 0.33 8.60
C GLU A 466 2.08 0.78 10.02
N MET A 467 1.36 1.91 10.13
CA MET A 467 0.95 2.47 11.41
C MET A 467 -0.02 1.61 12.22
N TYR A 468 -0.52 0.49 11.69
CA TYR A 468 -1.46 -0.38 12.41
C TYR A 468 -0.96 -1.83 12.55
N LEU A 469 0.22 -2.18 12.03
CA LEU A 469 0.63 -3.59 11.89
C LEU A 469 0.61 -4.33 13.22
N ASP A 470 1.02 -3.73 14.34
CA ASP A 470 0.99 -4.30 15.69
C ASP A 470 -0.44 -4.57 16.22
N LEU A 471 -1.46 -3.95 15.64
CA LEU A 471 -2.84 -4.03 16.14
C LEU A 471 -3.72 -4.98 15.31
N ILE A 472 -3.33 -5.27 14.07
CA ILE A 472 -4.06 -6.14 13.15
C ILE A 472 -3.28 -7.42 12.86
N GLU A 473 -3.96 -8.48 12.45
CA GLU A 473 -3.37 -9.74 12.01
C GLU A 473 -3.12 -9.77 10.50
N GLY A 474 -3.99 -9.12 9.71
CA GLY A 474 -3.85 -9.08 8.26
C GLY A 474 -4.44 -7.86 7.56
N GLY A 475 -4.02 -7.68 6.31
CA GLY A 475 -4.49 -6.63 5.41
C GLY A 475 -4.90 -7.20 4.06
N ILE A 476 -6.10 -6.86 3.57
CA ILE A 476 -6.50 -7.25 2.21
C ILE A 476 -5.80 -6.35 1.19
N ILE A 477 -5.16 -6.93 0.19
CA ILE A 477 -4.50 -6.22 -0.88
C ILE A 477 -5.11 -6.59 -2.23
N LEU A 478 -5.26 -5.61 -3.11
CA LEU A 478 -5.80 -5.83 -4.46
C LEU A 478 -4.78 -5.54 -5.56
N CYS A 479 -3.65 -4.90 -5.25
CA CYS A 479 -2.65 -4.48 -6.25
C CYS A 479 -2.06 -5.62 -7.11
N THR A 480 -2.13 -6.87 -6.65
CA THR A 480 -1.76 -8.06 -7.44
C THR A 480 -2.67 -8.29 -8.65
N SER A 481 -3.84 -7.66 -8.67
CA SER A 481 -4.79 -7.55 -9.78
C SER A 481 -4.74 -6.18 -10.50
N GLY A 482 -3.62 -5.45 -10.41
CA GLY A 482 -3.43 -4.08 -10.93
C GLY A 482 -3.99 -3.83 -12.35
N GLU A 483 -3.83 -4.80 -13.26
CA GLU A 483 -4.31 -4.70 -14.64
C GLU A 483 -5.83 -4.61 -14.72
N ARG A 484 -6.55 -5.32 -13.85
CA ARG A 484 -8.01 -5.28 -13.77
C ARG A 484 -8.53 -3.90 -13.42
N PHE A 485 -7.79 -3.15 -12.59
CA PHE A 485 -8.13 -1.77 -12.21
C PHE A 485 -7.62 -0.74 -13.22
N GLY A 486 -6.99 -1.18 -14.30
CA GLY A 486 -6.40 -0.28 -15.29
C GLY A 486 -5.28 0.57 -14.71
N ARG A 487 -4.43 0.01 -13.85
CA ARG A 487 -3.41 0.78 -13.13
C ARG A 487 -2.38 1.46 -14.05
N GLU A 488 -1.99 0.84 -15.15
CA GLU A 488 -1.16 1.48 -16.18
C GLU A 488 -1.85 2.69 -16.84
N ARG A 489 -3.18 2.62 -17.03
CA ARG A 489 -3.97 3.75 -17.52
C ARG A 489 -4.07 4.85 -16.48
N LEU A 490 -4.26 4.50 -15.20
CA LEU A 490 -4.31 5.46 -14.10
C LEU A 490 -3.01 6.28 -14.01
N TYR A 491 -1.85 5.63 -14.12
CA TYR A 491 -0.54 6.30 -14.07
C TYR A 491 -0.03 6.81 -15.42
N GLY A 492 -0.68 6.48 -16.55
CA GLY A 492 -0.23 6.87 -17.89
C GLY A 492 1.08 6.23 -18.36
N CYS A 493 1.57 5.20 -17.65
CA CYS A 493 2.85 4.53 -17.89
C CYS A 493 2.78 3.03 -17.52
N ARG A 494 3.79 2.27 -17.94
CA ARG A 494 3.92 0.85 -17.58
C ARG A 494 4.10 0.72 -16.07
N CYS A 495 3.27 -0.10 -15.45
CA CYS A 495 3.19 -0.26 -14.01
C CYS A 495 3.40 -1.73 -13.65
N GLU A 496 4.49 -2.01 -12.94
CA GLU A 496 4.83 -3.33 -12.44
C GLU A 496 4.50 -3.41 -10.95
N ALA A 497 3.61 -4.32 -10.57
CA ALA A 497 3.37 -4.62 -9.16
C ALA A 497 4.55 -5.44 -8.62
N VAL A 498 5.18 -4.96 -7.54
CA VAL A 498 6.35 -5.60 -6.91
C VAL A 498 6.06 -5.85 -5.42
N PRO A 499 6.63 -6.90 -4.81
CA PRO A 499 6.45 -7.22 -3.39
C PRO A 499 7.26 -6.32 -2.45
N LEU A 500 7.16 -5.00 -2.61
CA LEU A 500 7.90 -4.01 -1.83
C LEU A 500 7.56 -4.09 -0.34
N PHE A 501 6.27 -4.09 0.00
CA PHE A 501 5.82 -4.25 1.38
C PHE A 501 6.29 -5.59 1.97
N SER A 502 6.14 -6.70 1.24
CA SER A 502 6.65 -8.01 1.68
C SER A 502 8.15 -7.99 1.93
N ALA A 503 8.95 -7.35 1.07
CA ALA A 503 10.38 -7.21 1.30
C ALA A 503 10.70 -6.45 2.60
N ILE A 504 9.84 -5.53 3.04
CA ILE A 504 10.00 -4.74 4.28
C ILE A 504 9.44 -5.47 5.51
N TYR A 505 8.21 -5.97 5.42
CA TYR A 505 7.36 -6.31 6.57
C TYR A 505 6.88 -7.77 6.58
N HIS A 506 7.42 -8.66 5.75
CA HIS A 506 6.92 -10.05 5.72
C HIS A 506 6.84 -10.66 7.13
N GLY A 507 5.67 -11.23 7.44
CA GLY A 507 5.41 -11.88 8.72
C GLY A 507 5.13 -10.93 9.89
N HIS A 508 5.26 -9.61 9.71
CA HIS A 508 4.75 -8.60 10.66
C HIS A 508 3.28 -8.24 10.40
N CYS A 509 2.73 -8.62 9.24
CA CYS A 509 1.30 -8.58 8.94
C CYS A 509 1.03 -9.56 7.80
N VAL A 510 -0.10 -10.28 7.88
CA VAL A 510 -0.49 -11.22 6.83
C VAL A 510 -1.19 -10.45 5.71
N CYS A 511 -0.55 -10.37 4.55
CA CYS A 511 -1.19 -9.86 3.36
C CYS A 511 -2.01 -10.97 2.71
N PHE A 512 -3.30 -10.72 2.48
CA PHE A 512 -4.17 -11.64 1.77
C PHE A 512 -4.92 -10.91 0.67
N GLY A 513 -5.45 -11.66 -0.29
CA GLY A 513 -6.37 -11.10 -1.27
C GLY A 513 -5.79 -10.77 -2.65
N ASN A 514 -6.73 -10.59 -3.57
CA ASN A 514 -6.61 -10.16 -4.95
C ASN A 514 -8.04 -9.89 -5.46
N TYR A 515 -8.22 -9.71 -6.77
CA TYR A 515 -9.54 -9.62 -7.38
C TYR A 515 -9.76 -10.69 -8.46
N ALA A 516 -9.24 -11.89 -8.24
CA ALA A 516 -9.31 -13.01 -9.17
C ALA A 516 -10.73 -13.61 -9.21
N LEU A 517 -11.50 -13.22 -10.23
CA LEU A 517 -12.82 -13.77 -10.54
C LEU A 517 -12.67 -14.95 -11.51
N VAL A 518 -13.25 -16.10 -11.16
CA VAL A 518 -13.17 -17.34 -11.97
C VAL A 518 -13.78 -17.17 -13.36
N ASP A 519 -14.91 -16.45 -13.45
CA ASP A 519 -15.67 -16.23 -14.68
C ASP A 519 -15.58 -14.78 -15.21
N GLY A 520 -14.89 -13.90 -14.47
CA GLY A 520 -14.82 -12.47 -14.80
C GLY A 520 -16.09 -11.68 -14.50
N VAL A 521 -17.12 -12.27 -13.90
CA VAL A 521 -18.38 -11.58 -13.62
C VAL A 521 -18.40 -11.12 -12.14
N PRO A 522 -18.43 -9.82 -11.86
CA PRO A 522 -18.54 -9.33 -10.49
C PRO A 522 -19.94 -9.62 -9.93
N PRO A 523 -20.06 -9.81 -8.60
CA PRO A 523 -21.36 -10.01 -7.97
C PRO A 523 -22.20 -8.73 -8.00
N TYR A 524 -23.52 -8.89 -7.81
CA TYR A 524 -24.48 -7.80 -7.65
C TYR A 524 -25.26 -7.96 -6.33
N ASP A 525 -25.37 -6.88 -5.56
CA ASP A 525 -26.12 -6.87 -4.31
C ASP A 525 -27.62 -6.69 -4.59
N ASP A 526 -28.46 -7.61 -4.16
CA ASP A 526 -29.91 -7.55 -4.38
C ASP A 526 -30.61 -6.37 -3.69
N LEU A 527 -29.94 -5.67 -2.78
CA LEU A 527 -30.43 -4.43 -2.17
C LEU A 527 -30.03 -3.17 -2.94
N TRP A 528 -29.28 -3.29 -4.05
CA TRP A 528 -29.07 -2.17 -4.97
C TRP A 528 -30.27 -1.96 -5.89
N PRO A 529 -30.38 -0.78 -6.55
CA PRO A 529 -31.48 -0.48 -7.45
C PRO A 529 -31.51 -1.45 -8.65
N ALA A 530 -32.65 -2.12 -8.85
CA ALA A 530 -32.83 -3.24 -9.77
C ALA A 530 -32.53 -2.89 -11.25
N GLU A 531 -32.70 -1.63 -11.64
CA GLU A 531 -32.36 -1.11 -12.97
C GLU A 531 -30.87 -1.20 -13.30
N HIS A 532 -30.00 -1.33 -12.29
CA HIS A 532 -28.56 -1.53 -12.44
C HIS A 532 -28.14 -3.00 -12.39
N ARG A 533 -29.07 -3.94 -12.20
CA ARG A 533 -28.76 -5.37 -12.19
C ARG A 533 -28.19 -5.78 -13.55
N PRO A 534 -27.00 -6.41 -13.61
CA PRO A 534 -26.45 -6.91 -14.86
C PRO A 534 -27.41 -7.90 -15.54
N ASP A 535 -27.63 -7.71 -16.84
CA ASP A 535 -28.33 -8.69 -17.66
C ASP A 535 -27.37 -9.86 -17.96
N PRO A 536 -27.65 -11.09 -17.50
CA PRO A 536 -26.81 -12.25 -17.80
C PRO A 536 -26.67 -12.51 -19.31
N ALA A 537 -27.65 -12.11 -20.13
CA ALA A 537 -27.57 -12.28 -21.59
C ALA A 537 -26.57 -11.31 -22.25
N ALA A 538 -26.17 -10.23 -21.56
CA ALA A 538 -25.15 -9.30 -22.01
C ALA A 538 -23.73 -9.75 -21.64
N GLU A 539 -23.58 -10.76 -20.79
CA GLU A 539 -22.29 -11.32 -20.42
C GLU A 539 -21.68 -12.15 -21.56
N ARG A 540 -20.35 -12.16 -21.63
CA ARG A 540 -19.57 -12.91 -22.62
C ARG A 540 -18.82 -14.04 -21.91
N ASP A 541 -18.30 -15.00 -22.67
CA ASP A 541 -17.37 -15.99 -22.13
C ASP A 541 -16.00 -15.35 -21.86
N TRP A 542 -15.91 -14.56 -20.77
CA TRP A 542 -14.72 -13.80 -20.41
C TRP A 542 -13.49 -14.69 -20.22
N PRO A 543 -13.57 -15.90 -19.63
CA PRO A 543 -12.40 -16.77 -19.54
C PRO A 543 -11.94 -17.32 -20.90
N ALA A 544 -12.80 -17.42 -21.92
CA ALA A 544 -12.33 -17.70 -23.27
C ALA A 544 -11.56 -16.50 -23.87
N LEU A 545 -11.97 -15.27 -23.54
CA LEU A 545 -11.36 -14.02 -24.04
C LEU A 545 -10.09 -13.62 -23.28
N CYS A 546 -10.04 -13.85 -21.97
CA CYS A 546 -8.96 -13.47 -21.05
C CYS A 546 -8.46 -14.70 -20.27
N PRO A 547 -7.99 -15.75 -20.98
CA PRO A 547 -7.80 -17.06 -20.40
C PRO A 547 -6.75 -17.12 -19.30
N ASP A 548 -5.73 -16.28 -19.37
CA ASP A 548 -4.60 -16.30 -18.43
C ASP A 548 -4.80 -15.38 -17.22
N GLN A 549 -5.76 -14.46 -17.25
CA GLN A 549 -5.94 -13.44 -16.20
C GLN A 549 -6.12 -14.04 -14.81
N PHE A 550 -7.04 -14.98 -14.63
CA PHE A 550 -7.32 -15.58 -13.32
C PHE A 550 -6.08 -16.23 -12.68
N ALA A 551 -5.34 -17.06 -13.43
CA ALA A 551 -4.12 -17.67 -12.92
C ALA A 551 -2.97 -16.68 -12.76
N TYR A 552 -2.92 -15.62 -13.56
CA TYR A 552 -1.90 -14.58 -13.42
C TYR A 552 -2.08 -13.80 -12.11
N GLU A 553 -3.33 -13.45 -11.76
CA GLU A 553 -3.67 -12.78 -10.50
C GLU A 553 -3.33 -13.68 -9.29
N LEU A 554 -3.67 -14.98 -9.35
CA LEU A 554 -3.29 -15.96 -8.32
C LEU A 554 -1.78 -16.17 -8.19
N GLY A 555 -1.10 -16.38 -9.32
CA GLY A 555 0.34 -16.63 -9.35
C GLY A 555 1.13 -15.44 -8.83
N ARG A 556 0.72 -14.21 -9.17
CA ARG A 556 1.35 -12.99 -8.66
C ARG A 556 1.12 -12.80 -7.17
N THR A 557 -0.07 -13.14 -6.69
CA THR A 557 -0.39 -13.14 -5.26
C THR A 557 0.56 -14.08 -4.51
N LEU A 558 0.71 -15.32 -5.00
CA LEU A 558 1.62 -16.32 -4.42
C LEU A 558 3.08 -15.85 -4.39
N THR A 559 3.61 -15.36 -5.52
CA THR A 559 5.01 -14.90 -5.59
C THR A 559 5.25 -13.59 -4.84
N SER A 560 4.20 -12.90 -4.40
CA SER A 560 4.33 -11.72 -3.53
C SER A 560 4.38 -12.08 -2.05
N GLY A 561 4.29 -13.37 -1.69
CA GLY A 561 4.20 -13.80 -0.28
C GLY A 561 2.81 -13.58 0.33
N CYS A 562 1.79 -13.36 -0.49
CA CYS A 562 0.44 -13.09 -0.04
C CYS A 562 -0.40 -14.37 -0.01
N GLN A 563 -1.32 -14.47 0.94
CA GLN A 563 -2.26 -15.56 1.00
C GLN A 563 -3.19 -15.53 -0.21
N PRO A 564 -3.28 -16.63 -0.97
CA PRO A 564 -4.05 -16.65 -2.20
C PRO A 564 -5.55 -16.59 -1.91
N MET A 565 -6.29 -15.94 -2.81
CA MET A 565 -7.73 -15.72 -2.69
C MET A 565 -8.44 -16.00 -4.02
N ALA A 566 -9.67 -16.50 -3.95
CA ALA A 566 -10.62 -16.44 -5.07
C ALA A 566 -11.82 -15.57 -4.71
N CYS A 567 -12.26 -14.75 -5.67
CA CYS A 567 -13.38 -13.83 -5.50
C CYS A 567 -14.63 -14.39 -6.16
N ASN A 568 -15.78 -14.23 -5.49
CA ASN A 568 -17.10 -14.57 -6.00
C ASN A 568 -17.20 -16.02 -6.53
N LEU A 569 -16.70 -16.99 -5.77
CA LEU A 569 -16.81 -18.40 -6.12
C LEU A 569 -18.24 -18.90 -5.91
N THR A 570 -18.86 -19.45 -6.95
CA THR A 570 -20.25 -19.95 -6.91
C THR A 570 -20.31 -21.47 -7.09
N ALA A 571 -21.45 -22.07 -6.74
CA ALA A 571 -21.68 -23.49 -6.98
C ALA A 571 -21.65 -23.84 -8.48
N ALA A 572 -22.09 -22.91 -9.34
CA ALA A 572 -22.03 -23.07 -10.79
C ALA A 572 -20.58 -23.20 -11.30
N HIS A 573 -19.66 -22.39 -10.78
CA HIS A 573 -18.23 -22.49 -11.11
C HIS A 573 -17.64 -23.86 -10.78
N LEU A 574 -18.04 -24.42 -9.63
CA LEU A 574 -17.53 -25.71 -9.16
C LEU A 574 -18.13 -26.92 -9.91
N ALA A 575 -19.30 -26.74 -10.53
CA ALA A 575 -19.98 -27.75 -11.32
C ALA A 575 -19.64 -27.70 -12.82
N ASP A 576 -19.18 -26.55 -13.33
CA ASP A 576 -18.86 -26.35 -14.74
C ASP A 576 -17.58 -27.11 -15.16
N PRO A 577 -17.66 -28.10 -16.07
CA PRO A 577 -16.50 -28.81 -16.59
C PRO A 577 -15.46 -27.91 -17.27
N ALA A 578 -15.88 -26.80 -17.88
CA ALA A 578 -14.99 -25.86 -18.55
C ALA A 578 -14.08 -25.11 -17.57
N ARG A 579 -14.50 -24.96 -16.30
CA ARG A 579 -13.73 -24.31 -15.24
C ARG A 579 -12.86 -25.26 -14.44
N LYS A 580 -12.95 -26.57 -14.70
CA LYS A 580 -12.17 -27.60 -13.98
C LYS A 580 -10.65 -27.30 -13.96
N PRO A 581 -9.99 -26.84 -15.05
CA PRO A 581 -8.57 -26.50 -15.01
C PRO A 581 -8.24 -25.33 -14.08
N ASP A 582 -9.07 -24.28 -14.08
CA ASP A 582 -8.86 -23.09 -13.22
C ASP A 582 -9.10 -23.43 -11.74
N ILE A 583 -10.13 -24.22 -11.43
CA ILE A 583 -10.38 -24.71 -10.07
C ILE A 583 -9.26 -25.65 -9.60
N ALA A 584 -8.73 -26.50 -10.47
CA ALA A 584 -7.57 -27.35 -10.13
C ALA A 584 -6.33 -26.51 -9.84
N PHE A 585 -6.07 -25.47 -10.65
CA PHE A 585 -4.97 -24.55 -10.42
C PHE A 585 -5.13 -23.76 -9.11
N LEU A 586 -6.33 -23.27 -8.82
CA LEU A 586 -6.65 -22.61 -7.54
C LEU A 586 -6.32 -23.50 -6.34
N ILE A 587 -6.80 -24.75 -6.35
CA ILE A 587 -6.56 -25.71 -5.27
C ILE A 587 -5.06 -26.00 -5.13
N GLU A 588 -4.32 -26.15 -6.23
CA GLU A 588 -2.87 -26.38 -6.16
C GLU A 588 -2.12 -25.15 -5.63
N VAL A 589 -2.52 -23.93 -6.01
CA VAL A 589 -1.96 -22.70 -5.43
C VAL A 589 -2.16 -22.65 -3.91
N PHE A 590 -3.38 -22.97 -3.44
CA PHE A 590 -3.69 -22.99 -1.99
C PHE A 590 -2.85 -24.05 -1.26
N ARG A 591 -2.78 -25.27 -1.81
CA ARG A 591 -1.96 -26.35 -1.23
C ARG A 591 -0.48 -26.00 -1.21
N PHE A 592 0.03 -25.43 -2.29
CA PHE A 592 1.42 -25.04 -2.38
C PHE A 592 1.76 -23.93 -1.39
N TYR A 593 0.95 -22.88 -1.32
CA TYR A 593 1.11 -21.83 -0.32
C TYR A 593 1.16 -22.44 1.09
N HIS A 594 0.19 -23.27 1.44
CA HIS A 594 0.10 -23.90 2.76
C HIS A 594 1.34 -24.76 3.07
N ARG A 595 1.83 -25.56 2.12
CA ARG A 595 3.06 -26.37 2.28
C ARG A 595 4.32 -25.52 2.47
N HIS A 596 4.36 -24.34 1.86
CA HIS A 596 5.55 -23.47 1.85
C HIS A 596 5.41 -22.21 2.74
N ARG A 597 4.43 -22.16 3.65
CA ARG A 597 4.18 -21.02 4.55
C ARG A 597 5.36 -20.62 5.43
N GLU A 598 6.24 -21.55 5.78
CA GLU A 598 7.48 -21.20 6.49
C GLU A 598 8.37 -20.24 5.68
N HIS A 599 8.23 -20.22 4.36
CA HIS A 599 8.91 -19.28 3.46
C HIS A 599 7.97 -18.11 3.06
N LEU A 600 6.75 -18.43 2.63
CA LEU A 600 5.77 -17.49 2.06
C LEU A 600 4.87 -16.78 3.10
N LEU A 601 5.08 -17.01 4.39
CA LEU A 601 4.36 -16.34 5.48
C LEU A 601 5.31 -15.85 6.56
N TRP A 602 6.19 -16.74 7.01
CA TRP A 602 7.09 -16.48 8.15
C TRP A 602 8.54 -16.24 7.76
N GLY A 603 8.86 -16.40 6.48
CA GLY A 603 10.20 -16.18 5.95
C GLY A 603 10.51 -14.72 5.70
N SER A 604 11.68 -14.48 5.11
CA SER A 604 12.11 -13.19 4.59
C SER A 604 12.38 -13.31 3.11
N MET A 605 11.98 -12.29 2.34
CA MET A 605 12.24 -12.24 0.91
C MET A 605 13.74 -12.05 0.68
N LEU A 606 14.33 -12.83 -0.23
CA LEU A 606 15.69 -12.65 -0.71
C LEU A 606 15.73 -11.63 -1.87
N PRO A 607 16.89 -11.01 -2.15
CA PRO A 607 17.05 -10.18 -3.34
C PRO A 607 16.63 -10.94 -4.59
N PRO A 608 15.89 -10.32 -5.52
CA PRO A 608 15.53 -10.96 -6.78
C PRO A 608 16.77 -11.35 -7.59
N GLY A 609 16.81 -12.58 -8.10
CA GLY A 609 17.77 -12.97 -9.12
C GLY A 609 17.38 -12.48 -10.52
N GLU A 610 18.19 -12.82 -11.52
CA GLU A 610 17.90 -12.53 -12.93
C GLU A 610 17.01 -13.62 -13.53
N MET A 611 15.82 -13.24 -13.99
CA MET A 611 14.90 -14.14 -14.70
C MET A 611 14.91 -13.86 -16.20
N ARG A 612 15.17 -14.90 -16.99
CA ARG A 612 15.06 -14.92 -18.45
C ARG A 612 13.93 -15.86 -18.84
N CYS A 613 12.80 -15.27 -19.21
CA CYS A 613 11.69 -16.00 -19.81
C CYS A 613 11.11 -15.18 -20.95
N ARG A 614 10.23 -15.79 -21.74
CA ARG A 614 9.52 -15.09 -22.80
C ARG A 614 8.58 -14.04 -22.20
N GLU A 615 8.51 -12.87 -22.80
CA GLU A 615 7.36 -11.98 -22.62
C GLU A 615 6.23 -12.41 -23.54
N VAL A 616 5.05 -12.63 -22.97
CA VAL A 616 3.83 -13.00 -23.67
C VAL A 616 2.82 -11.87 -23.57
N LEU A 617 2.00 -11.69 -24.61
CA LEU A 617 0.86 -10.79 -24.54
C LEU A 617 -0.25 -11.48 -23.75
N VAL A 618 -0.54 -10.96 -22.57
CA VAL A 618 -1.67 -11.41 -21.75
C VAL A 618 -2.82 -10.44 -21.95
N ARG A 619 -3.97 -10.98 -22.32
CA ARG A 619 -5.21 -10.21 -22.44
C ARG A 619 -5.89 -10.12 -21.08
N PHE A 620 -6.07 -8.90 -20.60
CA PHE A 620 -6.75 -8.58 -19.35
C PHE A 620 -8.08 -7.89 -19.60
N MET A 621 -9.10 -8.32 -18.86
CA MET A 621 -10.35 -7.61 -18.68
C MET A 621 -10.20 -6.59 -17.56
N GLN A 622 -10.43 -5.32 -17.89
CA GLN A 622 -10.53 -4.23 -16.92
C GLN A 622 -12.00 -4.07 -16.51
N ARG A 623 -12.32 -4.56 -15.32
CA ARG A 623 -13.69 -4.60 -14.79
C ARG A 623 -13.67 -4.67 -13.26
N PHE A 624 -14.36 -3.73 -12.62
CA PHE A 624 -14.60 -3.70 -11.18
C PHE A 624 -16.08 -3.95 -10.85
N ILE A 625 -16.44 -3.99 -9.56
CA ILE A 625 -17.82 -4.29 -9.12
C ILE A 625 -18.87 -3.31 -9.64
N PHE A 626 -18.45 -2.06 -9.87
CA PHE A 626 -19.30 -0.99 -10.38
C PHE A 626 -19.19 -0.76 -11.89
N THR A 627 -18.42 -1.59 -12.62
CA THR A 627 -18.24 -1.43 -14.07
C THR A 627 -19.39 -2.10 -14.82
N PRO A 628 -20.24 -1.34 -15.56
CA PRO A 628 -21.26 -1.93 -16.42
C PRO A 628 -20.66 -2.81 -17.50
N ALA A 629 -21.38 -3.83 -17.96
CA ALA A 629 -20.91 -4.75 -19.00
C ALA A 629 -20.50 -4.01 -20.30
N SER A 630 -21.17 -2.90 -20.63
CA SER A 630 -20.86 -2.05 -21.79
C SER A 630 -19.55 -1.27 -21.68
N GLU A 631 -19.01 -1.09 -20.48
CA GLU A 631 -17.78 -0.33 -20.23
C GLU A 631 -16.55 -1.21 -20.01
N VAL A 632 -16.73 -2.54 -20.04
CA VAL A 632 -15.64 -3.51 -19.91
C VAL A 632 -14.62 -3.29 -21.01
N ARG A 633 -13.35 -3.13 -20.62
CA ARG A 633 -12.23 -2.95 -21.56
C ARG A 633 -11.37 -4.20 -21.60
N LEU A 634 -10.87 -4.52 -22.78
CA LEU A 634 -9.84 -5.53 -22.98
C LEU A 634 -8.53 -4.83 -23.31
N VAL A 635 -7.46 -5.22 -22.64
CA VAL A 635 -6.11 -4.71 -22.90
C VAL A 635 -5.14 -5.87 -23.03
N ASP A 636 -4.29 -5.81 -24.05
CA ASP A 636 -3.20 -6.77 -24.24
C ASP A 636 -1.92 -6.15 -23.71
N LEU A 637 -1.33 -6.76 -22.69
CA LEU A 637 -0.13 -6.24 -22.04
C LEU A 637 1.01 -7.27 -22.10
N PRO A 638 2.25 -6.85 -22.43
CA PRO A 638 3.41 -7.72 -22.34
C PRO A 638 3.68 -8.04 -20.87
N ARG A 639 3.81 -9.33 -20.58
CA ARG A 639 3.99 -9.86 -19.24
C ARG A 639 4.95 -11.06 -19.26
N PRO A 640 5.80 -11.24 -18.24
CA PRO A 640 6.67 -12.41 -18.18
C PRO A 640 5.84 -13.69 -18.13
N GLN A 641 6.23 -14.69 -18.91
CA GLN A 641 5.54 -15.99 -18.90
C GLN A 641 5.75 -16.75 -17.58
N VAL A 642 6.82 -16.45 -16.84
CA VAL A 642 7.14 -17.04 -15.54
C VAL A 642 7.22 -15.96 -14.48
N LEU A 643 6.48 -16.15 -13.38
CA LEU A 643 6.57 -15.34 -12.17
C LEU A 643 7.52 -16.01 -11.18
N GLN A 644 8.28 -15.21 -10.43
CA GLN A 644 9.27 -15.73 -9.49
C GLN A 644 9.41 -14.88 -8.23
N SER A 645 9.86 -15.52 -7.17
CA SER A 645 10.33 -14.87 -5.94
C SER A 645 11.22 -15.82 -5.15
N SER A 646 12.18 -15.30 -4.41
CA SER A 646 13.08 -16.10 -3.57
C SER A 646 12.89 -15.75 -2.10
N TRP A 647 12.94 -16.75 -1.22
CA TRP A 647 12.57 -16.63 0.18
C TRP A 647 13.50 -17.47 1.05
N VAL A 648 13.83 -16.99 2.24
CA VAL A 648 14.49 -17.77 3.30
C VAL A 648 13.52 -17.97 4.46
N SER A 649 13.34 -19.21 4.90
CA SER A 649 12.52 -19.55 6.06
C SER A 649 13.24 -19.24 7.39
N PRO A 650 12.51 -19.21 8.52
CA PRO A 650 13.13 -19.04 9.84
C PRO A 650 14.18 -20.09 10.21
N SER A 651 14.13 -21.29 9.60
CA SER A 651 15.15 -22.32 9.79
C SER A 651 16.41 -22.12 8.93
N GLY A 652 16.43 -21.10 8.07
CA GLY A 652 17.54 -20.78 7.18
C GLY A 652 17.48 -21.49 5.81
N GLN A 653 16.47 -22.33 5.56
CA GLN A 653 16.29 -22.93 4.24
C GLN A 653 15.83 -21.86 3.24
N ALA A 654 16.50 -21.76 2.09
CA ALA A 654 16.11 -20.84 1.03
C ALA A 654 15.47 -21.56 -0.17
N LEU A 655 14.43 -20.96 -0.73
CA LEU A 655 13.66 -21.48 -1.85
C LEU A 655 13.40 -20.38 -2.89
N LEU A 656 13.58 -20.72 -4.15
CA LEU A 656 13.04 -20.03 -5.31
C LEU A 656 11.66 -20.61 -5.64
N MET A 657 10.64 -19.75 -5.66
CA MET A 657 9.29 -20.09 -6.11
C MET A 657 9.14 -19.70 -7.58
N LEU A 658 8.61 -20.60 -8.38
CA LEU A 658 8.36 -20.39 -9.82
C LEU A 658 6.90 -20.72 -10.13
N VAL A 659 6.25 -19.85 -10.90
CA VAL A 659 4.87 -20.05 -11.36
C VAL A 659 4.78 -19.78 -12.86
N ASN A 660 4.22 -20.73 -13.62
CA ASN A 660 3.74 -20.51 -14.98
C ASN A 660 2.22 -20.33 -14.97
N PRO A 661 1.71 -19.09 -14.97
CA PRO A 661 0.27 -18.83 -15.01
C PRO A 661 -0.35 -19.01 -16.41
N THR A 662 0.43 -19.36 -17.43
CA THR A 662 -0.05 -19.44 -18.81
C THR A 662 -0.50 -20.85 -19.20
N ARG A 663 -1.26 -20.97 -20.28
CA ARG A 663 -1.68 -22.27 -20.86
C ARG A 663 -0.62 -22.92 -21.77
N GLN A 664 0.56 -22.33 -21.90
CA GLN A 664 1.64 -22.84 -22.72
C GLN A 664 2.82 -23.27 -21.85
N PRO A 665 3.62 -24.28 -22.26
CA PRO A 665 4.90 -24.56 -21.60
C PRO A 665 5.79 -23.31 -21.61
N ALA A 666 6.54 -23.09 -20.54
CA ALA A 666 7.34 -21.89 -20.34
C ALA A 666 8.83 -22.23 -20.15
N PRO A 667 9.66 -22.12 -21.21
CA PRO A 667 11.10 -22.16 -21.09
C PRO A 667 11.62 -21.02 -20.22
N LEU A 668 12.59 -21.31 -19.36
CA LEU A 668 13.20 -20.32 -18.48
C LEU A 668 14.70 -20.51 -18.30
N GLY A 669 15.37 -19.42 -17.95
CA GLY A 669 16.67 -19.37 -17.33
C GLY A 669 16.59 -18.47 -16.09
N PHE A 670 17.12 -18.93 -14.95
CA PHE A 670 17.22 -18.12 -13.75
C PHE A 670 18.64 -18.13 -13.20
N HIS A 671 19.16 -16.96 -12.87
CA HIS A 671 20.42 -16.79 -12.17
C HIS A 671 20.14 -16.20 -10.79
N PRO A 672 20.47 -16.91 -9.69
CA PRO A 672 20.25 -16.39 -8.35
C PRO A 672 20.99 -15.06 -8.10
N ALA A 673 20.55 -14.33 -7.07
CA ALA A 673 21.26 -13.17 -6.58
C ALA A 673 22.67 -13.55 -6.07
N PRO A 674 23.65 -12.61 -6.05
CA PRO A 674 25.00 -12.89 -5.57
C PRO A 674 25.02 -13.57 -4.20
N GLY A 675 25.86 -14.61 -4.07
CA GLY A 675 25.98 -15.42 -2.84
C GLY A 675 25.05 -16.64 -2.78
N TRP A 676 24.23 -16.88 -3.82
CA TRP A 676 23.33 -18.03 -3.90
C TRP A 676 23.53 -18.86 -5.17
N GLN A 677 23.29 -20.16 -5.07
CA GLN A 677 23.22 -21.11 -6.19
C GLN A 677 21.93 -21.93 -6.12
N ALA A 678 21.38 -22.28 -7.29
CA ALA A 678 20.16 -23.10 -7.36
C ALA A 678 20.48 -24.59 -7.34
N VAL A 679 19.72 -25.38 -6.58
CA VAL A 679 19.85 -26.83 -6.48
C VAL A 679 18.52 -27.47 -6.88
N PRO A 680 18.32 -27.79 -8.17
CA PRO A 680 17.08 -28.38 -8.66
C PRO A 680 16.94 -29.84 -8.22
N SER A 681 15.71 -30.26 -7.98
CA SER A 681 15.41 -31.68 -7.81
C SER A 681 15.50 -32.42 -9.15
N SER A 682 15.91 -33.69 -9.11
CA SER A 682 16.04 -34.54 -10.31
C SER A 682 14.72 -34.77 -11.05
N ALA A 683 13.58 -34.54 -10.40
CA ALA A 683 12.24 -34.80 -10.93
C ALA A 683 11.62 -33.63 -11.71
N GLY A 684 12.17 -32.41 -11.63
CA GLY A 684 11.50 -31.19 -12.09
C GLY A 684 11.80 -30.74 -13.52
N GLY A 685 12.63 -31.47 -14.28
CA GLY A 685 13.05 -31.05 -15.63
C GLY A 685 13.92 -29.77 -15.68
N LEU A 686 14.20 -29.16 -14.52
CA LEU A 686 15.11 -28.04 -14.34
C LEU A 686 16.53 -28.54 -14.04
N ARG A 687 17.55 -27.88 -14.60
CA ARG A 687 18.95 -28.28 -14.48
C ARG A 687 19.84 -27.05 -14.33
N VAL A 688 20.94 -27.16 -13.59
CA VAL A 688 21.95 -26.10 -13.54
C VAL A 688 22.94 -26.28 -14.67
N GLN A 689 23.20 -25.22 -15.42
CA GLN A 689 24.22 -25.14 -16.45
C GLN A 689 24.85 -23.75 -16.44
N ASP A 690 26.17 -23.69 -16.23
CA ASP A 690 26.95 -22.43 -16.19
C ASP A 690 26.42 -21.43 -15.14
N GLY A 691 25.99 -21.91 -13.96
CA GLY A 691 25.39 -21.09 -12.90
C GLY A 691 23.92 -20.72 -13.13
N TRP A 692 23.34 -21.07 -14.29
CA TRP A 692 21.94 -20.81 -14.61
C TRP A 692 21.08 -22.04 -14.35
N LEU A 693 19.97 -21.86 -13.63
CA LEU A 693 18.87 -22.82 -13.61
C LEU A 693 18.09 -22.72 -14.92
N ARG A 694 18.06 -23.79 -15.72
CA ARG A 694 17.41 -23.83 -17.03
C ARG A 694 16.41 -24.97 -17.11
N GLY A 695 15.34 -24.77 -17.88
CA GLY A 695 14.38 -25.83 -18.20
C GLY A 695 13.05 -25.27 -18.69
N CYS A 696 11.97 -26.02 -18.52
CA CYS A 696 10.63 -25.63 -18.99
C CYS A 696 9.57 -26.02 -17.96
N LEU A 697 8.72 -25.07 -17.57
CA LEU A 697 7.56 -25.32 -16.71
C LEU A 697 6.35 -25.74 -17.53
N ALA A 698 5.58 -26.70 -17.01
CA ALA A 698 4.31 -27.10 -17.62
C ALA A 698 3.28 -25.94 -17.60
N PRO A 699 2.27 -25.94 -18.48
CA PRO A 699 1.13 -25.02 -18.38
C PRO A 699 0.48 -25.06 -17.00
N ARG A 700 0.07 -23.91 -16.46
CA ARG A 700 -0.64 -23.80 -15.17
C ARG A 700 0.01 -24.61 -14.06
N SER A 701 1.32 -24.40 -13.90
CA SER A 701 2.12 -25.14 -12.93
C SER A 701 2.94 -24.22 -12.05
N LEU A 702 3.40 -24.77 -10.94
CA LEU A 702 4.17 -24.07 -9.94
C LEU A 702 5.13 -25.06 -9.28
N THR A 703 6.29 -24.58 -8.86
CA THR A 703 7.34 -25.40 -8.25
C THR A 703 8.24 -24.57 -7.34
N ALA A 704 8.92 -25.24 -6.42
CA ALA A 704 9.95 -24.66 -5.56
C ALA A 704 11.31 -25.30 -5.87
N VAL A 705 12.37 -24.50 -5.87
CA VAL A 705 13.76 -24.95 -6.08
C VAL A 705 14.60 -24.49 -4.91
N VAL A 706 15.43 -25.36 -4.36
CA VAL A 706 16.31 -25.02 -3.25
C VAL A 706 17.37 -24.03 -3.71
N LEU A 707 17.66 -23.03 -2.88
CA LEU A 707 18.81 -22.15 -3.02
C LEU A 707 19.79 -22.46 -1.88
N GLU A 708 21.05 -22.62 -2.21
CA GLU A 708 22.14 -22.81 -1.24
C GLU A 708 23.10 -21.62 -1.32
N PRO A 709 23.75 -21.25 -0.20
CA PRO A 709 24.88 -20.33 -0.25
C PRO A 709 25.99 -20.87 -1.17
N CYS A 710 26.67 -19.97 -1.89
CA CYS A 710 27.83 -20.32 -2.72
C CYS A 710 29.07 -20.70 -1.90
#